data_AF-A0A931EE30-F1
#
_entry.id   AF-A0A931EE30-F1
#
_cell.length_a   1.000
_cell.length_b   1.000
_cell.length_c   1.000
_cell.angle_alpha   90.00
_cell.angle_beta   90.00
_cell.angle_gamma   90.00
#
_symmetry.space_group_name_H-M   'P 1'
#
loop_
_entity.id
_entity.type
_entity.pdbx_description
1 polymer ?
#
loop_
_entity_poly.entity_id
_entity_poly.type
_entity_poly.pdbx_seq_one_letter_code
_entity_poly.pdbx_strand_id
1 'polypeptide(L)'
;MGLTICTIVARNYLPQARVLAESFDSIHPGGRVVVLVLDDLHNEVDGAIEPFEVWGLEDLGMDIPEFHRMAMIYDIMEFATSLKPWLLESLLDSGSSEVLYLDPDIQVFGDLNPLGELAAEHGIVLTPHTTAPYPRDGKTIPEDSILFAGIYNLGFIGVGQRARPFLHFWQKRLRRECVNNQHEARFVDQRWVDFVPGIFDCAIVRDPEYNIAYWNLAARQFRWTGQRYEVDGRPLAFFHFSGYSPNAPYRLSKHQGDHPRILMSEHPDIARICGEYGTLLVERGYTEHHNIYYGFSRMADGSPIDDVIRILYRDWVKDSDEEEGIPPPDPFDPAQLDDLIALLNQPPDVEWDLGNLSLYLGTLYASHPELHDVLPAPQTDDRPAFLEWAYEEAEAGRIAHALVTVPPGTGQPAGVPPPRSISKWDPPDRLRPGLTVAGYFNAELGVGEGGRLAAQVVEATGIDFTTVTVTTTKSRQNHPFERVGEIKRNLNTNVVAVNADQFPQYVSDMGSEFFSGRYTIGQWAWEVDEFPSEFWPSLDLVDEVWALSDFTRASIAAVTDKPVFTVPLPILEPIVAPGLTRASFDLPERLMFLFAFDLLSVLERKNPLGLIEAFTRAFAPGDGPVLVLKVINGDQRIDDLERIRWACRSRPDIVIIDRYLRHDEYGALVALSDCYVSLHRSEGLGLTMGEAMALGKPVIATGYSGNLDFMDSTTAYLVPWKATSVPSGCSPYPIGAMWADPDLDAAAGLLRHVASHREEAAEMGHRARLAMQTSHGVDRAAAFVRQRFEKIQQGRSTAIAPEPSPSIESAADSRQRAVGSVQPGRSIVRRLGRRVLERHDAQHAAGDRATAAALETVAVALGRSEQERQTESLELARSSADAHAEIALLRRRVAHLLERHESLERDLTYGPEGRIAIQDIHRTVTGLRAIPYMGTDQPFLLSDRNGNKTVGYASNSASNPEGYAGFEDVFRGSEELIRTLLTFYLPLLSDCSSVIDVGCGRGEMLDVLAKAGIAAVGVDTDESMIQRCERKGHEVLHEDALTYLLRQKDRSIGAVFSAQVIEHLAYGGFIELLQQSMRVLEPGGLMVAETVNPHAAHGFKTFWVDMTHRVPIFPEVLVAHCRDAGFAEAKVVFPGGTGELEVDRWAAGQYAVVARTAEPS
;
A
#
# COMPACT_ATOMS: atom_id res chain seq x y z
N MET A 1 -44.02 -28.10 -18.42
CA MET A 1 -43.05 -27.43 -19.31
C MET A 1 -41.67 -27.92 -18.92
N GLY A 2 -40.67 -27.84 -19.79
CA GLY A 2 -39.29 -28.12 -19.41
C GLY A 2 -38.77 -27.05 -18.44
N LEU A 3 -37.76 -27.40 -17.65
CA LEU A 3 -37.08 -26.48 -16.74
C LEU A 3 -36.49 -25.30 -17.54
N THR A 4 -36.63 -24.08 -17.02
CA THR A 4 -36.07 -22.87 -17.63
C THR A 4 -34.85 -22.40 -16.83
N ILE A 5 -33.73 -22.19 -17.51
CA ILE A 5 -32.54 -21.56 -16.94
C ILE A 5 -32.21 -20.26 -17.66
N CYS A 6 -31.55 -19.33 -16.95
CA CYS A 6 -31.04 -18.13 -17.56
C CYS A 6 -29.66 -17.71 -17.05
N THR A 7 -28.96 -16.92 -17.86
CA THR A 7 -27.70 -16.26 -17.48
C THR A 7 -27.58 -14.88 -18.15
N ILE A 8 -26.59 -14.10 -17.73
CA ILE A 8 -26.32 -12.75 -18.23
C ILE A 8 -24.85 -12.68 -18.62
N VAL A 9 -24.57 -12.21 -19.84
CA VAL A 9 -23.21 -12.08 -20.36
C VAL A 9 -23.03 -10.77 -21.10
N ALA A 10 -21.81 -10.26 -21.10
CA ALA A 10 -21.33 -9.46 -22.21
C ALA A 10 -20.73 -10.38 -23.29
N ARG A 11 -20.50 -9.88 -24.51
CA ARG A 11 -20.04 -10.68 -25.66
C ARG A 11 -18.73 -11.43 -25.40
N ASN A 12 -17.88 -10.92 -24.51
CA ASN A 12 -16.64 -11.58 -24.09
C ASN A 12 -16.84 -12.86 -23.25
N TYR A 13 -18.06 -13.12 -22.75
CA TYR A 13 -18.44 -14.33 -21.99
C TYR A 13 -19.36 -15.28 -22.79
N LEU A 14 -19.59 -15.06 -24.08
CA LEU A 14 -20.36 -15.98 -24.93
C LEU A 14 -19.86 -17.43 -24.91
N PRO A 15 -18.53 -17.71 -24.94
CA PRO A 15 -18.03 -19.09 -24.85
C PRO A 15 -18.47 -19.82 -23.57
N GLN A 16 -18.50 -19.11 -22.44
CA GLN A 16 -18.95 -19.63 -21.15
C GLN A 16 -20.46 -19.95 -21.22
N ALA A 17 -21.28 -19.03 -21.72
CA ALA A 17 -22.72 -19.25 -21.92
C ALA A 17 -23.04 -20.45 -22.84
N ARG A 18 -22.24 -20.65 -23.91
CA ARG A 18 -22.37 -21.82 -24.80
C ARG A 18 -22.09 -23.12 -24.05
N VAL A 19 -21.03 -23.17 -23.22
CA VAL A 19 -20.72 -24.35 -22.40
C VAL A 19 -21.82 -24.61 -21.37
N LEU A 20 -22.36 -23.58 -20.71
CA LEU A 20 -23.50 -23.70 -19.80
C LEU A 20 -24.72 -24.29 -20.53
N ALA A 21 -25.12 -23.71 -21.66
CA ALA A 21 -26.30 -24.14 -22.42
C ALA A 21 -26.18 -25.57 -22.95
N GLU A 22 -25.05 -25.94 -23.55
CA GLU A 22 -24.82 -27.29 -24.06
C GLU A 22 -24.77 -28.33 -22.94
N SER A 23 -24.11 -28.00 -21.81
CA SER A 23 -24.07 -28.90 -20.65
C SER A 23 -25.46 -29.09 -20.05
N PHE A 24 -26.27 -28.04 -19.98
CA PHE A 24 -27.66 -28.12 -19.54
C PHE A 24 -28.53 -28.96 -20.48
N ASP A 25 -28.52 -28.71 -21.80
CA ASP A 25 -29.32 -29.46 -22.77
C ASP A 25 -28.98 -30.96 -22.78
N SER A 26 -27.71 -31.31 -22.55
CA SER A 26 -27.28 -32.71 -22.45
C SER A 26 -27.93 -33.48 -21.30
N ILE A 27 -28.33 -32.79 -20.22
CA ILE A 27 -28.99 -33.36 -19.04
C ILE A 27 -30.51 -33.17 -19.10
N HIS A 28 -30.96 -32.02 -19.60
CA HIS A 28 -32.35 -31.59 -19.65
C HIS A 28 -32.82 -31.33 -21.10
N PRO A 29 -32.93 -32.38 -21.94
CA PRO A 29 -33.33 -32.21 -23.34
C PRO A 29 -34.75 -31.61 -23.42
N GLY A 30 -34.86 -30.50 -24.14
CA GLY A 30 -36.12 -29.74 -24.26
C GLY A 30 -36.40 -28.78 -23.08
N GLY A 31 -35.44 -28.57 -22.20
CA GLY A 31 -35.40 -27.41 -21.31
C GLY A 31 -35.19 -26.11 -22.10
N ARG A 32 -35.46 -24.98 -21.46
CA ARG A 32 -35.34 -23.65 -22.07
C ARG A 32 -34.12 -22.93 -21.50
N VAL A 33 -33.24 -22.41 -22.35
CA VAL A 33 -32.07 -21.63 -21.94
C VAL A 33 -32.17 -20.23 -22.53
N VAL A 34 -32.14 -19.21 -21.68
CA VAL A 34 -32.20 -17.80 -22.08
C VAL A 34 -30.92 -17.07 -21.65
N VAL A 35 -30.28 -16.38 -22.58
CA VAL A 35 -29.06 -15.61 -22.31
C VAL A 35 -29.32 -14.15 -22.62
N LEU A 36 -29.26 -13.29 -21.60
CA LEU A 36 -29.28 -11.85 -21.80
C LEU A 36 -27.87 -11.39 -22.21
N VAL A 37 -27.76 -10.82 -23.42
CA VAL A 37 -26.49 -10.25 -23.91
C VAL A 37 -26.53 -8.75 -23.69
N LEU A 38 -25.71 -8.26 -22.76
CA LEU A 38 -25.76 -6.87 -22.30
C LEU A 38 -25.38 -5.87 -23.39
N ASP A 39 -24.34 -6.19 -24.16
CA ASP A 39 -23.62 -5.21 -24.99
C ASP A 39 -23.63 -5.56 -26.48
N ASP A 40 -24.69 -6.22 -26.95
CA ASP A 40 -24.94 -6.46 -28.37
C ASP A 40 -25.63 -5.27 -29.06
N LEU A 41 -24.99 -4.10 -29.02
CA LEU A 41 -25.55 -2.83 -29.51
C LEU A 41 -25.83 -2.80 -31.02
N HIS A 42 -25.33 -3.77 -31.77
CA HIS A 42 -25.38 -3.80 -33.23
C HIS A 42 -25.98 -5.10 -33.80
N ASN A 43 -26.60 -5.94 -32.96
CA ASN A 43 -27.12 -7.25 -33.34
C ASN A 43 -26.05 -8.14 -34.03
N GLU A 44 -24.85 -8.15 -33.45
CA GLU A 44 -23.72 -8.97 -33.89
C GLU A 44 -23.85 -10.43 -33.41
N VAL A 45 -24.66 -10.69 -32.38
CA VAL A 45 -24.93 -12.06 -31.91
C VAL A 45 -26.10 -12.65 -32.68
N ASP A 46 -25.81 -13.61 -33.55
CA ASP A 46 -26.83 -14.32 -34.32
C ASP A 46 -27.51 -15.42 -33.48
N GLY A 47 -28.68 -15.11 -32.93
CA GLY A 47 -29.47 -16.07 -32.16
C GLY A 47 -29.91 -17.32 -32.93
N ALA A 48 -29.77 -17.38 -34.26
CA ALA A 48 -30.08 -18.58 -35.03
C ALA A 48 -28.99 -19.66 -34.95
N ILE A 49 -27.78 -19.30 -34.56
CA ILE A 49 -26.64 -20.24 -34.44
C ILE A 49 -26.26 -20.56 -33.00
N GLU A 50 -26.75 -19.78 -32.03
CA GLU A 50 -26.48 -20.00 -30.62
C GLU A 50 -27.31 -21.17 -30.05
N PRO A 51 -26.78 -21.94 -29.07
CA PRO A 51 -27.50 -23.05 -28.42
C PRO A 51 -28.55 -22.58 -27.40
N PHE A 52 -28.92 -21.30 -27.41
CA PHE A 52 -29.81 -20.65 -26.44
C PHE A 52 -30.63 -19.53 -27.08
N GLU A 53 -31.70 -19.12 -26.42
CA GLU A 53 -32.45 -17.92 -26.80
C GLU A 53 -31.66 -16.66 -26.40
N VAL A 54 -31.30 -15.85 -27.38
CA VAL A 54 -30.64 -14.55 -27.16
C VAL A 54 -31.70 -13.52 -26.81
N TRP A 55 -31.57 -12.92 -25.64
CA TRP A 55 -32.39 -11.80 -25.20
C TRP A 55 -31.56 -10.52 -25.17
N GLY A 56 -32.20 -9.45 -25.62
CA GLY A 56 -31.70 -8.09 -25.57
C GLY A 56 -32.32 -7.30 -24.42
N LEU A 57 -32.05 -6.01 -24.43
CA LEU A 57 -32.48 -5.09 -23.37
C LEU A 57 -33.97 -4.78 -23.46
N GLU A 58 -34.50 -4.78 -24.68
CA GLU A 58 -35.91 -4.62 -25.00
C GLU A 58 -36.80 -5.71 -24.35
N ASP A 59 -36.23 -6.88 -24.04
CA ASP A 59 -36.95 -8.00 -23.43
C ASP A 59 -37.15 -7.82 -21.90
N LEU A 60 -36.45 -6.87 -21.28
CA LEU A 60 -36.55 -6.60 -19.83
C LEU A 60 -37.67 -5.62 -19.46
N GLY A 61 -38.30 -4.97 -20.44
CA GLY A 61 -39.35 -3.97 -20.18
C GLY A 61 -38.86 -2.71 -19.43
N MET A 62 -37.55 -2.48 -19.40
CA MET A 62 -36.91 -1.31 -18.78
C MET A 62 -36.84 -0.13 -19.76
N ASP A 63 -37.06 1.08 -19.25
CA ASP A 63 -36.90 2.30 -20.06
C ASP A 63 -35.42 2.53 -20.42
N ILE A 64 -35.14 2.83 -21.69
CA ILE A 64 -33.76 2.92 -22.22
C ILE A 64 -32.90 3.94 -21.45
N PRO A 65 -33.37 5.17 -21.14
CA PRO A 65 -32.63 6.11 -20.30
C PRO A 65 -32.28 5.57 -18.91
N GLU A 66 -33.16 4.80 -18.28
CA GLU A 66 -32.89 4.21 -16.97
C GLU A 66 -31.82 3.13 -17.07
N PHE A 67 -31.90 2.32 -18.11
CA PHE A 67 -30.91 1.32 -18.43
C PHE A 67 -29.53 1.95 -18.68
N HIS A 68 -29.45 3.01 -19.49
CA HIS A 68 -28.20 3.74 -19.74
C HIS A 68 -27.59 4.31 -18.45
N ARG A 69 -28.42 4.87 -17.55
CA ARG A 69 -27.93 5.29 -16.24
C ARG A 69 -27.35 4.13 -15.43
N MET A 70 -28.02 2.98 -15.40
CA MET A 70 -27.50 1.79 -14.73
C MET A 70 -26.19 1.29 -15.37
N ALA A 71 -26.11 1.24 -16.70
CA ALA A 71 -24.91 0.87 -17.45
C ALA A 71 -23.73 1.83 -17.19
N MET A 72 -24.04 3.11 -16.93
CA MET A 72 -23.06 4.15 -16.65
C MET A 72 -22.55 4.10 -15.20
N ILE A 73 -23.42 3.88 -14.22
CA ILE A 73 -22.99 3.90 -12.81
C ILE A 73 -22.30 2.60 -12.37
N TYR A 74 -22.43 1.52 -13.13
CA TYR A 74 -21.90 0.20 -12.77
C TYR A 74 -20.81 -0.28 -13.71
N ASP A 75 -19.76 -0.89 -13.17
CA ASP A 75 -18.84 -1.69 -13.99
C ASP A 75 -19.55 -2.90 -14.62
N ILE A 76 -18.87 -3.64 -15.50
CA ILE A 76 -19.47 -4.79 -16.20
C ILE A 76 -20.03 -5.86 -15.25
N MET A 77 -19.36 -6.10 -14.12
CA MET A 77 -19.76 -7.12 -13.14
C MET A 77 -20.95 -6.62 -12.31
N GLU A 78 -20.85 -5.40 -11.78
CA GLU A 78 -21.92 -4.71 -11.06
C GLU A 78 -23.18 -4.61 -11.93
N PHE A 79 -23.02 -4.34 -13.22
CA PHE A 79 -24.13 -4.18 -14.14
C PHE A 79 -24.81 -5.51 -14.47
N ALA A 80 -24.03 -6.53 -14.86
CA ALA A 80 -24.56 -7.85 -15.16
C ALA A 80 -25.34 -8.42 -13.96
N THR A 81 -24.77 -8.28 -12.76
CA THR A 81 -25.41 -8.76 -11.53
C THR A 81 -26.63 -7.93 -11.14
N SER A 82 -26.63 -6.62 -11.43
CA SER A 82 -27.78 -5.77 -11.17
C SER A 82 -29.03 -6.22 -11.93
N LEU A 83 -28.90 -6.77 -13.14
CA LEU A 83 -30.03 -7.07 -14.02
C LEU A 83 -30.73 -8.42 -13.75
N LYS A 84 -30.18 -9.27 -12.88
CA LYS A 84 -30.75 -10.58 -12.53
C LYS A 84 -32.24 -10.53 -12.15
N PRO A 85 -32.71 -9.66 -11.23
CA PRO A 85 -34.13 -9.65 -10.87
C PRO A 85 -35.07 -9.21 -12.00
N TRP A 86 -34.63 -8.37 -12.94
CA TRP A 86 -35.43 -8.00 -14.10
C TRP A 86 -35.56 -9.16 -15.07
N LEU A 87 -34.45 -9.83 -15.39
CA LEU A 87 -34.46 -11.02 -16.25
C LEU A 87 -35.34 -12.14 -15.67
N LEU A 88 -35.19 -12.41 -14.37
CA LEU A 88 -35.96 -13.45 -13.69
C LEU A 88 -37.46 -13.13 -13.68
N GLU A 89 -37.85 -11.88 -13.45
CA GLU A 89 -39.25 -11.47 -13.51
C GLU A 89 -39.83 -11.57 -14.92
N SER A 90 -39.13 -11.07 -15.94
CA SER A 90 -39.57 -11.16 -17.35
C SER A 90 -39.77 -12.60 -17.79
N LEU A 91 -38.91 -13.53 -17.34
CA LEU A 91 -39.06 -14.96 -17.67
C LEU A 91 -40.26 -15.61 -16.98
N LEU A 92 -40.57 -15.21 -15.74
CA LEU A 92 -41.79 -15.64 -15.05
C LEU A 92 -43.06 -15.06 -15.72
N ASP A 93 -42.99 -13.84 -16.25
CA ASP A 93 -44.07 -13.19 -17.01
C ASP A 93 -44.27 -13.83 -18.39
N SER A 94 -43.20 -14.34 -19.00
CA SER A 94 -43.24 -15.08 -20.26
C SER A 94 -43.89 -16.48 -20.14
N GLY A 95 -44.33 -16.87 -18.95
CA GLY A 95 -45.11 -18.09 -18.70
C GLY A 95 -44.33 -19.22 -18.01
N SER A 96 -43.09 -18.99 -17.58
CA SER A 96 -42.32 -19.98 -16.79
C SER A 96 -42.89 -20.08 -15.37
N SER A 97 -43.08 -21.30 -14.85
CA SER A 97 -43.51 -21.50 -13.45
C SER A 97 -42.37 -21.31 -12.45
N GLU A 98 -41.16 -21.65 -12.88
CA GLU A 98 -39.90 -21.50 -12.17
C GLU A 98 -38.76 -21.18 -13.15
N VAL A 99 -37.74 -20.50 -12.66
CA VAL A 99 -36.54 -20.11 -13.41
C VAL A 99 -35.33 -20.29 -12.50
N LEU A 100 -34.27 -20.92 -13.01
CA LEU A 100 -32.98 -20.99 -12.32
C LEU A 100 -31.99 -20.07 -13.00
N TYR A 101 -31.43 -19.11 -12.26
CA TYR A 101 -30.27 -18.37 -12.71
C TYR A 101 -28.99 -19.17 -12.42
N LEU A 102 -28.12 -19.27 -13.42
CA LEU A 102 -26.76 -19.81 -13.29
C LEU A 102 -25.77 -18.80 -13.88
N ASP A 103 -24.68 -18.49 -13.16
CA ASP A 103 -23.57 -17.72 -13.72
C ASP A 103 -23.02 -18.40 -14.99
N PRO A 104 -22.54 -17.62 -15.98
CA PRO A 104 -22.18 -18.15 -17.29
C PRO A 104 -21.02 -19.14 -17.22
N ASP A 105 -20.15 -19.03 -16.22
CA ASP A 105 -19.01 -19.91 -15.97
C ASP A 105 -19.37 -21.16 -15.13
N ILE A 106 -20.64 -21.56 -15.13
CA ILE A 106 -21.11 -22.83 -14.58
C ILE A 106 -21.20 -23.90 -15.67
N GLN A 107 -20.84 -25.14 -15.33
CA GLN A 107 -21.13 -26.32 -16.12
C GLN A 107 -22.03 -27.29 -15.34
N VAL A 108 -23.07 -27.80 -16.00
CA VAL A 108 -24.02 -28.75 -15.45
C VAL A 108 -23.55 -30.19 -15.70
N PHE A 109 -23.61 -31.01 -14.65
CA PHE A 109 -23.20 -32.43 -14.65
C PHE A 109 -24.32 -33.38 -14.21
N GLY A 110 -25.40 -32.86 -13.61
CA GLY A 110 -26.50 -33.66 -13.06
C GLY A 110 -27.85 -32.93 -13.04
N ASP A 111 -28.89 -33.67 -12.68
CA ASP A 111 -30.29 -33.24 -12.73
C ASP A 111 -30.60 -32.05 -11.79
N LEU A 112 -31.11 -30.97 -12.35
CA LEU A 112 -31.51 -29.73 -11.66
C LEU A 112 -33.02 -29.63 -11.39
N ASN A 113 -33.85 -30.59 -11.82
CA ASN A 113 -35.29 -30.57 -11.55
C ASN A 113 -35.63 -30.42 -10.06
N PRO A 114 -34.91 -31.06 -9.11
CA PRO A 114 -35.17 -30.85 -7.68
C PRO A 114 -35.06 -29.39 -7.23
N LEU A 115 -34.16 -28.61 -7.84
CA LEU A 115 -34.01 -27.18 -7.53
C LEU A 115 -35.19 -26.37 -8.10
N GLY A 116 -35.68 -26.73 -9.29
CA GLY A 116 -36.88 -26.13 -9.88
C GLY A 116 -38.14 -26.41 -9.07
N GLU A 117 -38.32 -27.64 -8.61
CA GLU A 117 -39.43 -28.04 -7.72
C GLU A 117 -39.42 -27.23 -6.41
N LEU A 118 -38.25 -27.07 -5.79
CA LEU A 118 -38.10 -26.23 -4.59
C LEU A 118 -38.40 -24.76 -4.87
N ALA A 119 -38.03 -24.23 -6.04
CA ALA A 119 -38.32 -22.85 -6.43
C ALA A 119 -39.83 -22.63 -6.64
N ALA A 120 -40.51 -23.57 -7.27
CA ALA A 120 -41.96 -23.55 -7.40
C ALA A 120 -42.68 -23.64 -6.04
N GLU A 121 -42.17 -24.48 -5.12
CA GLU A 121 -42.75 -24.68 -3.79
C GLU A 121 -42.52 -23.47 -2.86
N HIS A 122 -41.26 -23.06 -2.66
CA HIS A 122 -40.86 -22.07 -1.65
C HIS A 122 -40.74 -20.65 -2.19
N GLY A 123 -40.79 -20.47 -3.51
CA GLY A 123 -40.55 -19.18 -4.16
C GLY A 123 -39.07 -18.94 -4.43
N ILE A 124 -38.18 -19.10 -3.45
CA ILE A 124 -36.74 -18.79 -3.61
C ILE A 124 -35.88 -20.01 -3.21
N VAL A 125 -34.84 -20.31 -3.97
CA VAL A 125 -33.86 -21.36 -3.66
C VAL A 125 -32.46 -20.77 -3.66
N LEU A 126 -31.73 -20.99 -2.57
CA LEU A 126 -30.39 -20.46 -2.36
C LEU A 126 -29.40 -21.57 -2.04
N THR A 127 -28.14 -21.34 -2.39
CA THR A 127 -27.00 -22.15 -1.94
C THR A 127 -26.03 -21.29 -1.13
N PRO A 128 -25.60 -21.71 0.06
CA PRO A 128 -24.57 -20.98 0.80
C PRO A 128 -23.20 -21.17 0.14
N HIS A 129 -22.29 -20.20 0.24
CA HIS A 129 -20.89 -20.40 -0.17
C HIS A 129 -20.31 -21.62 0.52
N THR A 130 -20.44 -21.67 1.86
CA THR A 130 -19.91 -22.77 2.67
C THR A 130 -20.97 -23.41 3.55
N THR A 131 -20.82 -24.71 3.79
CA THR A 131 -21.58 -25.50 4.76
C THR A 131 -20.71 -26.01 5.91
N ALA A 132 -19.43 -25.63 5.93
CA ALA A 132 -18.42 -26.03 6.90
C ALA A 132 -17.56 -24.82 7.33
N PRO A 133 -17.00 -24.81 8.56
CA PRO A 133 -16.10 -23.75 9.00
C PRO A 133 -14.78 -23.76 8.20
N TYR A 134 -14.17 -22.58 8.00
CA TYR A 134 -12.86 -22.54 7.36
C TYR A 134 -11.74 -22.81 8.37
N PRO A 135 -10.68 -23.56 7.98
CA PRO A 135 -9.49 -23.71 8.81
C PRO A 135 -8.76 -22.37 9.02
N ARG A 136 -8.30 -22.11 10.25
CA ARG A 136 -7.44 -20.96 10.59
C ARG A 136 -5.97 -21.29 10.32
N ASP A 137 -5.62 -21.55 9.07
CA ASP A 137 -4.29 -22.02 8.64
C ASP A 137 -3.48 -20.96 7.87
N GLY A 138 -3.95 -19.72 7.82
CA GLY A 138 -3.29 -18.62 7.11
C GLY A 138 -3.43 -18.67 5.59
N LYS A 139 -4.20 -19.63 5.04
CA LYS A 139 -4.47 -19.72 3.61
C LYS A 139 -5.70 -18.90 3.21
N THR A 140 -5.66 -18.36 2.01
CA THR A 140 -6.81 -17.71 1.36
C THR A 140 -7.72 -18.78 0.74
N ILE A 141 -9.04 -18.66 0.80
CA ILE A 141 -9.93 -17.59 1.24
C ILE A 141 -10.22 -17.68 2.76
N PRO A 142 -10.03 -16.61 3.55
CA PRO A 142 -10.46 -16.58 4.94
C PRO A 142 -11.98 -16.33 5.09
N GLU A 143 -12.52 -16.57 6.30
CA GLU A 143 -13.97 -16.47 6.56
C GLU A 143 -14.53 -15.06 6.33
N ASP A 144 -13.73 -14.04 6.60
CA ASP A 144 -14.03 -12.62 6.37
C ASP A 144 -14.36 -12.31 4.91
N SER A 145 -13.75 -13.00 3.96
CA SER A 145 -14.02 -12.82 2.53
C SER A 145 -15.42 -13.31 2.17
N ILE A 146 -15.91 -14.37 2.82
CA ILE A 146 -17.31 -14.81 2.69
C ILE A 146 -18.23 -13.85 3.42
N LEU A 147 -17.83 -13.36 4.60
CA LEU A 147 -18.60 -12.35 5.32
C LEU A 147 -18.73 -11.05 4.53
N PHE A 148 -17.75 -10.69 3.71
CA PHE A 148 -17.83 -9.55 2.80
C PHE A 148 -18.69 -9.87 1.57
N ALA A 149 -18.40 -10.97 0.87
CA ALA A 149 -19.07 -11.32 -0.37
C ALA A 149 -20.57 -11.66 -0.18
N GLY A 150 -20.94 -12.23 0.97
CA GLY A 150 -22.30 -12.69 1.27
C GLY A 150 -22.34 -14.17 1.63
N ILE A 151 -23.26 -14.56 2.51
CA ILE A 151 -23.39 -15.94 3.00
C ILE A 151 -23.84 -16.86 1.85
N TYR A 152 -24.75 -16.38 1.00
CA TYR A 152 -25.26 -17.10 -0.16
C TYR A 152 -24.50 -16.72 -1.42
N ASN A 153 -24.17 -17.72 -2.25
CA ASN A 153 -23.53 -17.47 -3.54
C ASN A 153 -24.61 -17.30 -4.61
N LEU A 154 -24.59 -16.16 -5.30
CA LEU A 154 -25.56 -15.81 -6.34
C LEU A 154 -25.10 -16.13 -7.76
N GLY A 155 -24.04 -16.92 -7.90
CA GLY A 155 -23.88 -17.68 -9.14
C GLY A 155 -24.97 -18.71 -9.35
N PHE A 156 -25.77 -19.00 -8.31
CA PHE A 156 -27.01 -19.75 -8.44
C PHE A 156 -28.13 -19.12 -7.60
N ILE A 157 -29.30 -18.92 -8.21
CA ILE A 157 -30.56 -18.66 -7.50
C ILE A 157 -31.73 -19.25 -8.28
N GLY A 158 -32.60 -19.97 -7.58
CA GLY A 158 -33.88 -20.44 -8.14
C GLY A 158 -35.02 -19.54 -7.71
N VAL A 159 -35.93 -19.18 -8.63
CA VAL A 159 -37.14 -18.44 -8.31
C VAL A 159 -38.39 -19.04 -8.95
N GLY A 160 -39.49 -19.04 -8.22
CA GLY A 160 -40.82 -19.35 -8.72
C GLY A 160 -41.77 -18.15 -8.63
N GLN A 161 -43.01 -18.33 -9.07
CA GLN A 161 -44.03 -17.25 -9.07
C GLN A 161 -44.26 -16.59 -7.69
N ARG A 162 -43.95 -17.29 -6.59
CA ARG A 162 -44.06 -16.77 -5.21
C ARG A 162 -42.94 -15.77 -4.84
N ALA A 163 -41.86 -15.68 -5.62
CA ALA A 163 -40.72 -14.79 -5.34
C ALA A 163 -40.92 -13.33 -5.75
N ARG A 164 -42.03 -12.96 -6.41
CA ARG A 164 -42.26 -11.59 -6.91
C ARG A 164 -42.04 -10.48 -5.86
N PRO A 165 -42.49 -10.61 -4.60
CA PRO A 165 -42.19 -9.60 -3.57
C PRO A 165 -40.68 -9.43 -3.32
N PHE A 166 -39.91 -10.51 -3.40
CA PHE A 166 -38.46 -10.47 -3.32
C PHE A 166 -37.84 -9.83 -4.56
N LEU A 167 -38.28 -10.19 -5.76
CA LEU A 167 -37.76 -9.60 -7.01
C LEU A 167 -37.94 -8.07 -7.02
N HIS A 168 -39.12 -7.56 -6.67
CA HIS A 168 -39.34 -6.11 -6.56
C HIS A 168 -38.48 -5.44 -5.48
N PHE A 169 -38.30 -6.10 -4.33
CA PHE A 169 -37.39 -5.61 -3.29
C PHE A 169 -35.96 -5.52 -3.82
N TRP A 170 -35.52 -6.55 -4.53
CA TRP A 170 -34.17 -6.67 -5.07
C TRP A 170 -33.93 -5.63 -6.17
N GLN A 171 -34.84 -5.48 -7.13
CA GLN A 171 -34.80 -4.41 -8.16
C GLN A 171 -34.62 -3.03 -7.52
N LYS A 172 -35.39 -2.72 -6.47
CA LYS A 172 -35.31 -1.41 -5.79
C LYS A 172 -33.91 -1.13 -5.22
N ARG A 173 -33.21 -2.15 -4.73
CA ARG A 173 -31.82 -2.01 -4.24
C ARG A 173 -30.83 -1.94 -5.39
N LEU A 174 -30.91 -2.89 -6.31
CA LEU A 174 -29.93 -3.04 -7.39
C LEU A 174 -30.01 -1.93 -8.43
N ARG A 175 -31.08 -1.13 -8.43
CA ARG A 175 -31.18 0.08 -9.26
C ARG A 175 -30.02 1.06 -9.02
N ARG A 176 -29.52 1.21 -7.78
CA ARG A 176 -28.42 2.15 -7.43
C ARG A 176 -27.37 1.61 -6.45
N GLU A 177 -27.64 0.50 -5.77
CA GLU A 177 -26.80 -0.04 -4.69
C GLU A 177 -26.16 -1.40 -5.03
N CYS A 178 -26.07 -1.77 -6.31
CA CYS A 178 -25.39 -3.00 -6.79
C CYS A 178 -23.88 -2.78 -6.97
N VAL A 179 -23.20 -2.32 -5.91
CA VAL A 179 -21.79 -1.93 -5.97
C VAL A 179 -20.88 -2.91 -5.24
N ASN A 180 -19.63 -3.03 -5.68
CA ASN A 180 -18.57 -3.68 -4.92
C ASN A 180 -17.86 -2.65 -4.04
N ASN A 181 -18.27 -2.53 -2.77
CA ASN A 181 -17.73 -1.56 -1.83
C ASN A 181 -17.60 -2.15 -0.41
N GLN A 182 -16.37 -2.47 -0.01
CA GLN A 182 -16.04 -3.04 1.29
C GLN A 182 -16.42 -2.14 2.48
N HIS A 183 -16.18 -0.84 2.37
CA HIS A 183 -16.46 0.14 3.44
C HIS A 183 -17.94 0.23 3.79
N GLU A 184 -18.80 0.07 2.80
CA GLU A 184 -20.25 0.13 2.97
C GLU A 184 -20.87 -1.26 3.23
N ALA A 185 -20.02 -2.29 3.38
CA ALA A 185 -20.41 -3.69 3.46
C ALA A 185 -21.36 -4.09 2.31
N ARG A 186 -21.05 -3.63 1.10
CA ARG A 186 -21.78 -3.90 -0.14
C ARG A 186 -20.96 -4.81 -1.04
N PHE A 187 -21.58 -5.87 -1.53
CA PHE A 187 -21.01 -6.73 -2.56
C PHE A 187 -22.11 -7.11 -3.54
N VAL A 188 -22.20 -6.30 -4.60
CA VAL A 188 -23.10 -6.46 -5.74
C VAL A 188 -24.52 -6.88 -5.32
N ASP A 189 -25.13 -7.76 -6.09
CA ASP A 189 -26.45 -8.32 -5.88
C ASP A 189 -26.51 -9.27 -4.67
N GLN A 190 -25.39 -9.94 -4.41
CA GLN A 190 -25.23 -11.04 -3.47
C GLN A 190 -25.48 -10.67 -2.01
N ARG A 191 -24.95 -9.55 -1.54
CA ARG A 191 -25.05 -9.17 -0.13
C ARG A 191 -26.50 -8.89 0.32
N TRP A 192 -27.34 -8.46 -0.61
CA TRP A 192 -28.77 -8.25 -0.34
C TRP A 192 -29.53 -9.53 -0.03
N VAL A 193 -29.03 -10.68 -0.51
CA VAL A 193 -29.69 -11.98 -0.34
C VAL A 193 -29.48 -12.57 1.05
N ASP A 194 -28.54 -12.05 1.85
CA ASP A 194 -28.40 -12.44 3.25
C ASP A 194 -29.64 -12.10 4.09
N PHE A 195 -30.45 -11.13 3.65
CA PHE A 195 -31.74 -10.81 4.28
C PHE A 195 -32.85 -11.81 3.94
N VAL A 196 -32.73 -12.57 2.85
CA VAL A 196 -33.83 -13.39 2.30
C VAL A 196 -34.39 -14.37 3.34
N PRO A 197 -33.59 -15.18 4.05
CA PRO A 197 -34.12 -16.12 5.04
C PRO A 197 -34.85 -15.46 6.22
N GLY A 198 -34.62 -14.16 6.46
CA GLY A 198 -35.28 -13.40 7.51
C GLY A 198 -36.56 -12.69 7.07
N ILE A 199 -36.76 -12.49 5.76
CA ILE A 199 -37.85 -11.65 5.21
C ILE A 199 -38.81 -12.45 4.32
N PHE A 200 -38.32 -13.41 3.54
CA PHE A 200 -39.09 -14.12 2.52
C PHE A 200 -39.07 -15.64 2.75
N ASP A 201 -40.06 -16.34 2.18
CA ASP A 201 -40.04 -17.82 2.13
C ASP A 201 -38.93 -18.27 1.17
N CYS A 202 -38.10 -19.22 1.60
CA CYS A 202 -37.00 -19.73 0.81
C CYS A 202 -36.58 -21.14 1.23
N ALA A 203 -36.06 -21.91 0.28
CA ALA A 203 -35.33 -23.15 0.52
C ALA A 203 -33.81 -22.89 0.47
N ILE A 204 -33.08 -23.36 1.48
CA ILE A 204 -31.62 -23.31 1.52
C ILE A 204 -31.09 -24.72 1.25
N VAL A 205 -30.47 -24.92 0.08
CA VAL A 205 -29.90 -26.20 -0.34
C VAL A 205 -28.45 -26.28 0.15
N ARG A 206 -28.16 -27.31 0.94
CA ARG A 206 -26.83 -27.54 1.55
C ARG A 206 -26.13 -28.79 1.00
N ASP A 207 -26.78 -29.47 0.06
CA ASP A 207 -26.29 -30.69 -0.55
C ASP A 207 -24.96 -30.44 -1.29
N PRO A 208 -23.93 -31.28 -1.05
CA PRO A 208 -22.56 -31.02 -1.52
C PRO A 208 -22.40 -31.13 -3.04
N GLU A 209 -23.34 -31.73 -3.76
CA GLU A 209 -23.29 -31.84 -5.23
C GLU A 209 -23.55 -30.53 -5.97
N TYR A 210 -24.11 -29.52 -5.30
CA TYR A 210 -24.46 -28.22 -5.90
C TYR A 210 -23.44 -27.12 -5.57
N ASN A 211 -23.26 -26.21 -6.52
CA ASN A 211 -22.46 -24.98 -6.43
C ASN A 211 -21.05 -25.21 -5.89
N ILE A 212 -20.35 -26.18 -6.48
CA ILE A 212 -18.95 -26.46 -6.18
C ILE A 212 -18.06 -25.40 -6.79
N ALA A 213 -17.16 -24.81 -5.99
CA ALA A 213 -16.17 -23.87 -6.49
C ALA A 213 -14.97 -23.75 -5.54
N TYR A 214 -14.06 -22.84 -5.89
CA TYR A 214 -12.83 -22.58 -5.16
C TYR A 214 -13.03 -22.25 -3.66
N TRP A 215 -14.18 -21.70 -3.27
CA TRP A 215 -14.49 -21.35 -1.88
C TRP A 215 -14.91 -22.53 -1.00
N ASN A 216 -15.45 -23.63 -1.54
CA ASN A 216 -15.94 -24.76 -0.73
C ASN A 216 -15.26 -26.11 -1.02
N LEU A 217 -14.48 -26.21 -2.09
CA LEU A 217 -13.76 -27.44 -2.45
C LEU A 217 -12.87 -27.97 -1.32
N ALA A 218 -12.25 -27.10 -0.53
CA ALA A 218 -11.37 -27.53 0.56
C ALA A 218 -12.11 -28.27 1.70
N ALA A 219 -13.43 -28.09 1.79
CA ALA A 219 -14.28 -28.77 2.76
C ALA A 219 -15.00 -30.00 2.18
N ARG A 220 -14.75 -30.35 0.91
CA ARG A 220 -15.47 -31.41 0.19
C ARG A 220 -14.51 -32.44 -0.41
N GLN A 221 -14.91 -33.71 -0.44
CA GLN A 221 -14.16 -34.77 -1.10
C GLN A 221 -14.53 -34.83 -2.58
N PHE A 222 -13.79 -34.09 -3.41
CA PHE A 222 -13.93 -34.10 -4.86
C PHE A 222 -13.07 -35.19 -5.50
N ARG A 223 -13.65 -36.05 -6.34
CA ARG A 223 -12.90 -37.09 -7.06
C ARG A 223 -13.48 -37.45 -8.42
N TRP A 224 -12.62 -37.93 -9.31
CA TRP A 224 -13.00 -38.61 -10.55
C TRP A 224 -13.09 -40.13 -10.31
N THR A 225 -14.22 -40.75 -10.66
CA THR A 225 -14.43 -42.20 -10.46
C THR A 225 -14.01 -43.07 -11.63
N GLY A 226 -13.52 -42.47 -12.73
CA GLY A 226 -13.34 -43.16 -14.02
C GLY A 226 -14.52 -43.02 -14.97
N GLN A 227 -15.71 -42.65 -14.46
CA GLN A 227 -16.93 -42.47 -15.26
C GLN A 227 -17.62 -41.13 -15.02
N ARG A 228 -17.60 -40.62 -13.79
CA ARG A 228 -18.22 -39.35 -13.39
C ARG A 228 -17.45 -38.68 -12.25
N TYR A 229 -17.67 -37.38 -12.06
CA TYR A 229 -17.22 -36.66 -10.88
C TYR A 229 -18.16 -36.90 -9.70
N GLU A 230 -17.59 -37.10 -8.53
CA GLU A 230 -18.33 -37.22 -7.27
C GLU A 230 -17.82 -36.22 -6.23
N VAL A 231 -18.74 -35.75 -5.40
CA VAL A 231 -18.49 -34.91 -4.24
C VAL A 231 -19.12 -35.56 -3.03
N ASP A 232 -18.32 -35.86 -2.00
CA ASP A 232 -18.77 -36.53 -0.77
C ASP A 232 -19.58 -37.82 -1.05
N GLY A 233 -19.18 -38.55 -2.09
CA GLY A 233 -19.80 -39.80 -2.53
C GLY A 233 -21.10 -39.65 -3.34
N ARG A 234 -21.51 -38.42 -3.67
CA ARG A 234 -22.67 -38.13 -4.53
C ARG A 234 -22.23 -37.66 -5.92
N PRO A 235 -22.98 -37.94 -6.99
CA PRO A 235 -22.69 -37.39 -8.31
C PRO A 235 -22.70 -35.86 -8.30
N LEU A 236 -21.70 -35.24 -8.92
CA LEU A 236 -21.65 -33.79 -9.10
C LEU A 236 -22.89 -33.30 -9.89
N ALA A 237 -23.57 -32.26 -9.41
CA ALA A 237 -24.70 -31.67 -10.11
C ALA A 237 -24.29 -30.47 -10.96
N PHE A 238 -23.54 -29.51 -10.40
CA PHE A 238 -22.89 -28.46 -11.19
C PHE A 238 -21.65 -27.91 -10.51
N PHE A 239 -20.70 -27.45 -11.32
CA PHE A 239 -19.44 -26.84 -10.90
C PHE A 239 -19.39 -25.40 -11.41
N HIS A 240 -19.02 -24.47 -10.54
CA HIS A 240 -18.89 -23.06 -10.84
C HIS A 240 -17.41 -22.70 -10.95
N PHE A 241 -16.95 -22.44 -12.18
CA PHE A 241 -15.55 -22.15 -12.51
C PHE A 241 -15.19 -20.67 -12.28
N SER A 242 -15.74 -20.08 -11.21
CA SER A 242 -15.62 -18.67 -10.87
C SER A 242 -14.16 -18.20 -10.89
N GLY A 243 -13.82 -17.36 -11.87
CA GLY A 243 -12.48 -16.79 -12.03
C GLY A 243 -11.40 -17.73 -12.59
N TYR A 244 -11.76 -18.90 -13.14
CA TYR A 244 -10.85 -19.77 -13.88
C TYR A 244 -10.51 -19.18 -15.27
N SER A 245 -9.29 -19.43 -15.76
CA SER A 245 -8.88 -19.02 -17.11
C SER A 245 -8.05 -20.11 -17.80
N PRO A 246 -8.36 -20.46 -19.07
CA PRO A 246 -7.52 -21.34 -19.90
C PRO A 246 -6.09 -20.80 -20.11
N ASN A 247 -5.87 -19.50 -19.97
CA ASN A 247 -4.56 -18.86 -20.09
C ASN A 247 -3.68 -19.04 -18.83
N ALA A 248 -4.30 -19.40 -17.69
CA ALA A 248 -3.61 -19.70 -16.44
C ALA A 248 -4.08 -21.05 -15.86
N PRO A 249 -3.89 -22.18 -16.59
CA PRO A 249 -4.46 -23.48 -16.22
C PRO A 249 -3.88 -24.08 -14.93
N TYR A 250 -2.79 -23.49 -14.43
CA TYR A 250 -2.14 -23.82 -13.17
C TYR A 250 -2.83 -23.15 -11.96
N ARG A 251 -3.79 -22.25 -12.17
CA ARG A 251 -4.64 -21.67 -11.11
C ARG A 251 -6.06 -22.23 -11.22
N LEU A 252 -6.66 -22.56 -10.09
CA LEU A 252 -8.08 -22.92 -10.02
C LEU A 252 -8.96 -21.66 -10.16
N SER A 253 -8.59 -20.56 -9.50
CA SER A 253 -9.30 -19.27 -9.64
C SER A 253 -8.40 -18.06 -9.35
N LYS A 254 -8.61 -16.96 -10.07
CA LYS A 254 -8.00 -15.65 -9.76
C LYS A 254 -8.39 -15.10 -8.38
N HIS A 255 -9.47 -15.61 -7.78
CA HIS A 255 -9.99 -15.16 -6.49
C HIS A 255 -9.35 -15.87 -5.28
N GLN A 256 -8.42 -16.81 -5.51
CA GLN A 256 -7.74 -17.48 -4.41
C GLN A 256 -6.63 -16.66 -3.75
N GLY A 257 -6.21 -15.52 -4.30
CA GLY A 257 -5.13 -14.70 -3.73
C GLY A 257 -3.77 -15.41 -3.67
N ASP A 258 -2.82 -14.84 -2.92
CA ASP A 258 -1.40 -15.22 -2.95
C ASP A 258 -1.04 -16.47 -2.10
N HIS A 259 -1.96 -16.97 -1.28
CA HIS A 259 -1.75 -18.16 -0.43
C HIS A 259 -2.88 -19.19 -0.61
N PRO A 260 -3.09 -19.68 -1.84
CA PRO A 260 -4.26 -20.47 -2.20
C PRO A 260 -4.36 -21.75 -1.36
N ARG A 261 -5.59 -22.03 -0.87
CA ARG A 261 -5.91 -23.28 -0.15
C ARG A 261 -5.79 -24.53 -1.00
N ILE A 262 -6.00 -24.40 -2.31
CA ILE A 262 -6.00 -25.48 -3.29
C ILE A 262 -4.97 -25.14 -4.37
N LEU A 263 -3.96 -26.01 -4.50
CA LEU A 263 -2.94 -25.93 -5.54
C LEU A 263 -3.25 -26.96 -6.63
N MET A 264 -3.27 -26.54 -7.90
CA MET A 264 -3.61 -27.43 -9.01
C MET A 264 -2.66 -28.62 -9.14
N SER A 265 -1.38 -28.42 -8.77
CA SER A 265 -0.38 -29.48 -8.77
C SER A 265 -0.62 -30.57 -7.71
N GLU A 266 -1.37 -30.27 -6.64
CA GLU A 266 -1.65 -31.20 -5.53
C GLU A 266 -3.02 -31.90 -5.68
N HIS A 267 -3.88 -31.41 -6.56
CA HIS A 267 -5.26 -31.87 -6.74
C HIS A 267 -5.54 -32.30 -8.19
N PRO A 268 -5.12 -33.51 -8.61
CA PRO A 268 -5.18 -33.94 -10.01
C PRO A 268 -6.60 -34.05 -10.58
N ASP A 269 -7.59 -34.41 -9.77
CA ASP A 269 -8.99 -34.49 -10.23
C ASP A 269 -9.60 -33.10 -10.45
N ILE A 270 -9.21 -32.11 -9.64
CA ILE A 270 -9.59 -30.70 -9.83
C ILE A 270 -8.87 -30.15 -11.08
N ALA A 271 -7.57 -30.45 -11.23
CA ALA A 271 -6.82 -30.12 -12.43
C ALA A 271 -7.44 -30.70 -13.71
N ARG A 272 -7.97 -31.92 -13.62
CA ARG A 272 -8.66 -32.60 -14.71
C ARG A 272 -9.93 -31.85 -15.13
N ILE A 273 -10.86 -31.60 -14.21
CA ILE A 273 -12.14 -30.96 -14.55
C ILE A 273 -11.95 -29.54 -15.09
N CYS A 274 -11.02 -28.76 -14.52
CA CYS A 274 -10.67 -27.45 -15.04
C CYS A 274 -10.03 -27.53 -16.44
N GLY A 275 -9.16 -28.52 -16.68
CA GLY A 275 -8.56 -28.76 -18.00
C GLY A 275 -9.59 -29.15 -19.07
N GLU A 276 -10.58 -29.98 -18.71
CA GLU A 276 -11.72 -30.34 -19.56
C GLU A 276 -12.57 -29.09 -19.88
N TYR A 277 -12.94 -28.31 -18.87
CA TYR A 277 -13.67 -27.05 -19.05
C TYR A 277 -12.90 -26.04 -19.90
N GLY A 278 -11.59 -25.88 -19.66
CA GLY A 278 -10.73 -24.99 -20.45
C GLY A 278 -10.66 -25.38 -21.93
N THR A 279 -10.69 -26.68 -22.22
CA THR A 279 -10.73 -27.19 -23.60
C THR A 279 -12.06 -26.84 -24.26
N LEU A 280 -13.18 -27.05 -23.56
CA LEU A 280 -14.52 -26.67 -24.04
C LEU A 280 -14.60 -25.16 -24.34
N LEU A 281 -14.06 -24.31 -23.46
CA LEU A 281 -14.03 -22.86 -23.69
C LEU A 281 -13.28 -22.50 -24.97
N VAL A 282 -12.09 -23.08 -25.18
CA VAL A 282 -11.29 -22.83 -26.41
C VAL A 282 -12.06 -23.30 -27.65
N GLU A 283 -12.67 -24.49 -27.61
CA GLU A 283 -13.49 -25.02 -28.71
C GLU A 283 -14.75 -24.19 -29.00
N ARG A 284 -15.23 -23.39 -28.04
CA ARG A 284 -16.40 -22.52 -28.18
C ARG A 284 -16.05 -21.04 -28.41
N GLY A 285 -14.81 -20.77 -28.80
CA GLY A 285 -14.38 -19.46 -29.27
C GLY A 285 -13.79 -18.55 -28.20
N TYR A 286 -13.32 -19.09 -27.05
CA TYR A 286 -12.67 -18.29 -26.01
C TYR A 286 -11.56 -17.39 -26.57
N THR A 287 -10.65 -17.93 -27.38
CA THR A 287 -9.53 -17.18 -27.97
C THR A 287 -9.98 -15.95 -28.77
N GLU A 288 -11.14 -16.03 -29.43
CA GLU A 288 -11.69 -14.96 -30.27
C GLU A 288 -12.47 -13.92 -29.45
N HIS A 289 -13.20 -14.37 -28.43
CA HIS A 289 -14.18 -13.54 -27.73
C HIS A 289 -13.64 -12.91 -26.44
N HIS A 290 -12.70 -13.54 -25.73
CA HIS A 290 -12.28 -13.08 -24.39
C HIS A 290 -11.67 -11.66 -24.35
N ASN A 291 -11.18 -11.16 -25.49
CA ASN A 291 -10.60 -9.83 -25.64
C ASN A 291 -11.57 -8.79 -26.25
N ILE A 292 -12.84 -9.15 -26.47
CA ILE A 292 -13.85 -8.18 -26.93
C ILE A 292 -14.08 -7.15 -25.81
N TYR A 293 -14.01 -5.88 -26.18
CA TYR A 293 -14.30 -4.77 -25.26
C TYR A 293 -15.79 -4.74 -24.93
N TYR A 294 -16.08 -4.45 -23.67
CA TYR A 294 -17.44 -4.26 -23.19
C TYR A 294 -18.09 -3.01 -23.82
N GLY A 295 -19.27 -3.17 -24.43
CA GLY A 295 -19.91 -2.11 -25.22
C GLY A 295 -20.27 -0.82 -24.47
N PHE A 296 -20.44 -0.85 -23.14
CA PHE A 296 -20.69 0.34 -22.31
C PHE A 296 -19.43 0.85 -21.58
N SER A 297 -18.24 0.53 -22.08
CA SER A 297 -16.98 1.11 -21.61
C SER A 297 -16.57 2.37 -22.38
N ARG A 298 -17.42 2.86 -23.30
CA ARG A 298 -17.15 4.02 -24.15
C ARG A 298 -18.38 4.92 -24.28
N MET A 299 -18.15 6.23 -24.38
CA MET A 299 -19.17 7.23 -24.70
C MET A 299 -19.56 7.14 -26.17
N ALA A 300 -20.62 7.88 -26.57
CA ALA A 300 -21.15 7.85 -27.94
C ALA A 300 -20.15 8.26 -29.04
N ASP A 301 -19.09 9.01 -28.71
CA ASP A 301 -17.99 9.38 -29.62
C ASP A 301 -16.84 8.36 -29.67
N GLY A 302 -16.92 7.29 -28.86
CA GLY A 302 -15.89 6.27 -28.72
C GLY A 302 -14.83 6.57 -27.65
N SER A 303 -14.90 7.70 -26.95
CA SER A 303 -14.00 8.03 -25.83
C SER A 303 -14.19 7.04 -24.65
N PRO A 304 -13.12 6.65 -23.92
CA PRO A 304 -13.24 5.69 -22.81
C PRO A 304 -14.04 6.26 -21.63
N ILE A 305 -14.76 5.38 -20.92
CA ILE A 305 -15.41 5.68 -19.63
C ILE A 305 -14.60 4.99 -18.53
N ASP A 306 -13.88 5.79 -17.74
CA ASP A 306 -13.12 5.33 -16.57
C ASP A 306 -13.93 5.42 -15.26
N ASP A 307 -13.35 4.90 -14.18
CA ASP A 307 -13.98 4.84 -12.85
C ASP A 307 -14.30 6.23 -12.28
N VAL A 308 -13.51 7.26 -12.60
CA VAL A 308 -13.75 8.63 -12.11
C VAL A 308 -15.04 9.17 -12.71
N ILE A 309 -15.24 8.98 -14.02
CA ILE A 309 -16.49 9.37 -14.68
C ILE A 309 -17.68 8.59 -14.07
N ARG A 310 -17.53 7.28 -13.83
CA ARG A 310 -18.59 6.46 -13.20
C ARG A 310 -18.94 6.95 -11.79
N ILE A 311 -17.95 7.29 -10.97
CA ILE A 311 -18.14 7.82 -9.62
C ILE A 311 -18.91 9.14 -9.65
N LEU A 312 -18.44 10.12 -10.44
CA LEU A 312 -19.10 11.43 -10.55
C LEU A 312 -20.53 11.29 -11.07
N TYR A 313 -20.73 10.47 -12.11
CA TYR A 313 -22.04 10.23 -12.69
C TYR A 313 -23.00 9.56 -11.68
N ARG A 314 -22.50 8.61 -10.90
CA ARG A 314 -23.26 7.92 -9.85
C ARG A 314 -23.76 8.90 -8.79
N ASP A 315 -22.92 9.83 -8.36
CA ASP A 315 -23.31 10.85 -7.38
C ASP A 315 -24.39 11.78 -7.95
N TRP A 316 -24.24 12.27 -9.19
CA TRP A 316 -25.26 13.10 -9.84
C TRP A 316 -26.60 12.37 -10.03
N VAL A 317 -26.58 11.09 -10.40
CA VAL A 317 -27.80 10.29 -10.51
C VAL A 317 -28.48 10.16 -9.15
N LYS A 318 -27.73 9.91 -8.08
CA LYS A 318 -28.28 9.83 -6.72
C LYS A 318 -28.91 11.15 -6.28
N ASP A 319 -28.21 12.26 -6.48
CA ASP A 319 -28.72 13.60 -6.16
C ASP A 319 -30.02 13.88 -6.92
N SER A 320 -30.08 13.54 -8.21
CA SER A 320 -31.29 13.70 -9.02
C SER A 320 -32.47 12.83 -8.55
N ASP A 321 -32.20 11.59 -8.08
CA ASP A 321 -33.22 10.68 -7.54
C ASP A 321 -33.76 11.17 -6.18
N GLU A 322 -32.91 11.81 -5.35
CA GLU A 322 -33.29 12.33 -4.03
C GLU A 322 -34.02 13.69 -4.10
N GLU A 323 -33.61 14.58 -5.00
CA GLU A 323 -34.14 15.94 -5.13
C GLU A 323 -35.31 16.07 -6.12
N GLU A 324 -35.76 14.96 -6.75
CA GLU A 324 -36.65 14.96 -7.93
C GLU A 324 -36.13 15.90 -9.04
N GLY A 325 -34.80 15.93 -9.21
CA GLY A 325 -34.08 16.82 -10.12
C GLY A 325 -34.01 16.33 -11.57
N ILE A 326 -33.36 17.11 -12.42
CA ILE A 326 -33.05 16.69 -13.81
C ILE A 326 -31.86 15.72 -13.75
N PRO A 327 -31.94 14.51 -14.33
CA PRO A 327 -30.83 13.57 -14.33
C PRO A 327 -29.64 14.12 -15.16
N PRO A 328 -28.40 13.66 -14.90
CA PRO A 328 -27.25 14.06 -15.69
C PRO A 328 -27.39 13.65 -17.16
N PRO A 329 -26.73 14.36 -18.10
CA PRO A 329 -26.83 14.05 -19.54
C PRO A 329 -26.44 12.60 -19.86
N ASP A 330 -27.09 11.97 -20.84
CA ASP A 330 -26.84 10.57 -21.19
C ASP A 330 -25.50 10.39 -21.97
N PRO A 331 -24.52 9.63 -21.45
CA PRO A 331 -23.20 9.43 -22.10
C PRO A 331 -23.27 8.62 -23.41
N PHE A 332 -24.36 7.88 -23.63
CA PHE A 332 -24.56 7.03 -24.80
C PHE A 332 -25.47 7.70 -25.85
N ASP A 333 -26.04 8.87 -25.55
CA ASP A 333 -26.79 9.69 -26.51
C ASP A 333 -25.87 10.76 -27.14
N PRO A 334 -25.57 10.70 -28.45
CA PRO A 334 -24.76 11.70 -29.13
C PRO A 334 -25.28 13.14 -28.98
N ALA A 335 -26.58 13.34 -28.73
CA ALA A 335 -27.17 14.67 -28.58
C ALA A 335 -26.87 15.30 -27.21
N GLN A 336 -26.46 14.51 -26.21
CA GLN A 336 -26.24 14.93 -24.83
C GLN A 336 -24.76 14.86 -24.41
N LEU A 337 -23.91 14.26 -25.24
CA LEU A 337 -22.50 14.05 -24.95
C LEU A 337 -21.73 15.35 -24.70
N ASP A 338 -21.96 16.39 -25.51
CA ASP A 338 -21.30 17.69 -25.35
C ASP A 338 -21.64 18.33 -24.00
N ASP A 339 -22.88 18.15 -23.51
CA ASP A 339 -23.32 18.65 -22.21
C ASP A 339 -22.65 17.89 -21.05
N LEU A 340 -22.45 16.58 -21.19
CA LEU A 340 -21.71 15.77 -20.21
C LEU A 340 -20.24 16.16 -20.14
N ILE A 341 -19.58 16.31 -21.29
CA ILE A 341 -18.17 16.74 -21.38
C ILE A 341 -18.02 18.15 -20.79
N ALA A 342 -18.97 19.05 -21.05
CA ALA A 342 -18.98 20.37 -20.46
C ALA A 342 -19.10 20.30 -18.93
N LEU A 343 -19.98 19.45 -18.40
CA LEU A 343 -20.18 19.24 -16.96
C LEU A 343 -18.91 18.70 -16.27
N LEU A 344 -18.25 17.69 -16.84
CA LEU A 344 -17.00 17.12 -16.32
C LEU A 344 -15.82 18.12 -16.34
N ASN A 345 -15.84 19.08 -17.27
CA ASN A 345 -14.83 20.12 -17.40
C ASN A 345 -15.07 21.37 -16.53
N GLN A 346 -16.18 21.44 -15.78
CA GLN A 346 -16.44 22.56 -14.88
C GLN A 346 -15.45 22.58 -13.71
N PRO A 347 -15.11 23.75 -13.14
CA PRO A 347 -14.34 23.81 -11.89
C PRO A 347 -15.19 23.23 -10.72
N PRO A 348 -14.56 22.60 -9.71
CA PRO A 348 -15.26 22.09 -8.54
C PRO A 348 -15.89 23.21 -7.70
N ASP A 349 -17.11 23.00 -7.21
CA ASP A 349 -17.94 24.00 -6.49
C ASP A 349 -17.70 23.95 -4.96
N VAL A 350 -16.42 23.97 -4.53
CA VAL A 350 -16.01 23.91 -3.11
C VAL A 350 -15.01 25.02 -2.76
N GLU A 351 -15.15 25.58 -1.56
CA GLU A 351 -14.30 26.68 -1.03
C GLU A 351 -12.84 26.28 -0.79
N TRP A 352 -12.51 24.98 -0.82
CA TRP A 352 -11.13 24.50 -0.79
C TRP A 352 -10.59 24.47 -2.22
N ASP A 353 -9.80 25.50 -2.52
CA ASP A 353 -9.13 25.79 -3.77
C ASP A 353 -8.35 24.58 -4.34
N LEU A 354 -9.00 23.79 -5.21
CA LEU A 354 -8.32 22.93 -6.20
C LEU A 354 -7.77 23.72 -7.40
N GLY A 355 -7.80 25.07 -7.32
CA GLY A 355 -6.97 26.00 -8.08
C GLY A 355 -6.64 25.59 -9.50
N ASN A 356 -7.56 25.87 -10.44
CA ASN A 356 -7.33 25.78 -11.90
C ASN A 356 -7.38 24.38 -12.57
N LEU A 357 -7.89 23.33 -11.91
CA LEU A 357 -8.21 22.04 -12.55
C LEU A 357 -9.72 21.89 -12.80
N SER A 358 -10.10 21.07 -13.79
CA SER A 358 -11.49 20.64 -13.98
C SER A 358 -11.94 19.65 -12.90
N LEU A 359 -13.25 19.49 -12.72
CA LEU A 359 -13.85 18.53 -11.80
C LEU A 359 -13.32 17.11 -12.05
N TYR A 360 -13.25 16.70 -13.32
CA TYR A 360 -12.67 15.43 -13.72
C TYR A 360 -11.19 15.32 -13.30
N LEU A 361 -10.32 16.27 -13.69
CA LEU A 361 -8.88 16.18 -13.39
C LEU A 361 -8.58 16.27 -11.88
N GLY A 362 -9.34 17.07 -11.14
CA GLY A 362 -9.21 17.15 -9.69
C GLY A 362 -9.62 15.84 -9.01
N THR A 363 -10.70 15.20 -9.48
CA THR A 363 -11.15 13.91 -8.95
C THR A 363 -10.20 12.78 -9.38
N LEU A 364 -9.67 12.84 -10.60
CA LEU A 364 -8.65 11.91 -11.11
C LEU A 364 -7.41 11.96 -10.23
N TYR A 365 -6.85 13.15 -9.97
CA TYR A 365 -5.71 13.31 -9.08
C TYR A 365 -6.01 12.76 -7.67
N ALA A 366 -7.15 13.15 -7.08
CA ALA A 366 -7.56 12.66 -5.76
C ALA A 366 -7.73 11.14 -5.69
N SER A 367 -7.99 10.49 -6.82
CA SER A 367 -8.16 9.03 -6.94
C SER A 367 -6.83 8.30 -7.21
N HIS A 368 -5.71 9.00 -7.40
CA HIS A 368 -4.38 8.45 -7.70
C HIS A 368 -3.35 8.91 -6.64
N PRO A 369 -3.31 8.29 -5.44
CA PRO A 369 -2.44 8.70 -4.33
C PRO A 369 -0.95 8.70 -4.66
N GLU A 370 -0.50 7.86 -5.59
CA GLU A 370 0.87 7.82 -6.08
C GLU A 370 1.28 9.13 -6.78
N LEU A 371 0.33 9.83 -7.41
CA LEU A 371 0.59 11.16 -7.97
C LEU A 371 0.78 12.20 -6.87
N HIS A 372 0.25 11.99 -5.65
CA HIS A 372 0.44 12.94 -4.56
C HIS A 372 1.89 12.98 -4.06
N ASP A 373 2.62 11.87 -4.19
CA ASP A 373 4.02 11.78 -3.77
C ASP A 373 4.97 12.37 -4.83
N VAL A 374 4.60 12.25 -6.11
CA VAL A 374 5.43 12.69 -7.26
C VAL A 374 5.10 14.11 -7.72
N LEU A 375 3.82 14.49 -7.65
CA LEU A 375 3.25 15.74 -8.11
C LEU A 375 2.37 16.32 -6.99
N PRO A 376 2.92 16.73 -5.83
CA PRO A 376 2.14 17.12 -4.65
C PRO A 376 1.24 18.34 -4.84
N ALA A 377 1.51 19.18 -5.85
CA ALA A 377 0.82 20.45 -6.07
C ALA A 377 0.37 20.65 -7.54
N PRO A 378 -0.45 19.76 -8.12
CA PRO A 378 -0.90 19.82 -9.52
C PRO A 378 -1.79 21.02 -9.85
N GLN A 379 -2.30 21.70 -8.84
CA GLN A 379 -3.05 22.95 -8.93
C GLN A 379 -2.14 24.18 -9.12
N THR A 380 -0.85 24.05 -8.81
CA THR A 380 0.13 25.13 -8.82
C THR A 380 1.44 24.71 -9.49
N ASP A 381 2.45 24.33 -8.71
CA ASP A 381 3.84 24.15 -9.16
C ASP A 381 4.01 22.92 -10.08
N ASP A 382 3.30 21.83 -9.81
CA ASP A 382 3.43 20.57 -10.57
C ASP A 382 2.46 20.47 -11.75
N ARG A 383 1.64 21.50 -11.97
CA ARG A 383 0.55 21.49 -12.96
C ARG A 383 1.00 21.13 -14.38
N PRO A 384 2.11 21.66 -14.94
CA PRO A 384 2.52 21.28 -16.28
C PRO A 384 2.86 19.79 -16.41
N ALA A 385 3.55 19.23 -15.42
CA ALA A 385 3.92 17.82 -15.38
C ALA A 385 2.68 16.91 -15.18
N PHE A 386 1.74 17.34 -14.34
CA PHE A 386 0.47 16.64 -14.18
C PHE A 386 -0.38 16.65 -15.46
N LEU A 387 -0.45 17.77 -16.18
CA LEU A 387 -1.16 17.85 -17.46
C LEU A 387 -0.45 17.05 -18.56
N GLU A 388 0.88 17.05 -18.59
CA GLU A 388 1.67 16.22 -19.51
C GLU A 388 1.41 14.73 -19.26
N TRP A 389 1.47 14.30 -18.00
CA TRP A 389 1.05 12.95 -17.60
C TRP A 389 -0.37 12.64 -18.07
N ALA A 390 -1.35 13.51 -17.79
CA ALA A 390 -2.74 13.30 -18.21
C ALA A 390 -2.88 13.23 -19.75
N TYR A 391 -2.11 14.01 -20.51
CA TYR A 391 -2.06 13.90 -21.97
C TYR A 391 -1.48 12.57 -22.43
N GLU A 392 -0.42 12.06 -21.79
CA GLU A 392 0.16 10.75 -22.10
C GLU A 392 -0.83 9.61 -21.81
N GLU A 393 -1.58 9.70 -20.71
CA GLU A 393 -2.68 8.79 -20.39
C GLU A 393 -3.78 8.82 -21.47
N ALA A 394 -4.11 10.02 -21.98
CA ALA A 394 -5.10 10.20 -23.04
C ALA A 394 -4.62 9.67 -24.40
N GLU A 395 -3.36 9.91 -24.78
CA GLU A 395 -2.73 9.37 -25.99
C GLU A 395 -2.63 7.84 -25.95
N ALA A 396 -2.40 7.28 -24.77
CA ALA A 396 -2.45 5.84 -24.56
C ALA A 396 -3.89 5.28 -24.55
N GLY A 397 -4.91 6.13 -24.69
CA GLY A 397 -6.32 5.76 -24.75
C GLY A 397 -6.90 5.33 -23.40
N ARG A 398 -6.25 5.65 -22.27
CA ARG A 398 -6.69 5.30 -20.92
C ARG A 398 -7.71 6.29 -20.37
N ILE A 399 -7.63 7.56 -20.76
CA ILE A 399 -8.62 8.60 -20.42
C ILE A 399 -9.09 9.36 -21.66
N ALA A 400 -10.23 10.04 -21.57
CA ALA A 400 -10.79 10.78 -22.70
C ALA A 400 -10.02 12.09 -22.97
N HIS A 401 -9.52 12.26 -24.19
CA HIS A 401 -8.75 13.45 -24.59
C HIS A 401 -9.53 14.77 -24.45
N ALA A 402 -10.87 14.72 -24.55
CA ALA A 402 -11.76 15.87 -24.34
C ALA A 402 -11.82 16.36 -22.88
N LEU A 403 -11.30 15.57 -21.91
CA LEU A 403 -11.30 15.90 -20.48
C LEU A 403 -9.94 16.43 -19.99
N VAL A 404 -8.91 16.38 -20.83
CA VAL A 404 -7.59 16.99 -20.55
C VAL A 404 -7.58 18.43 -21.07
N THR A 405 -8.26 19.32 -20.34
CA THR A 405 -8.40 20.75 -20.72
C THR A 405 -7.74 21.70 -19.74
N VAL A 406 -7.25 22.84 -20.24
CA VAL A 406 -6.63 23.92 -19.46
C VAL A 406 -7.47 25.19 -19.61
N PRO A 407 -7.96 25.82 -18.53
CA PRO A 407 -8.58 27.14 -18.60
C PRO A 407 -7.61 28.19 -19.20
N PRO A 408 -8.05 29.07 -20.11
CA PRO A 408 -7.16 30.06 -20.73
C PRO A 408 -6.58 31.06 -19.70
N GLY A 409 -5.24 31.22 -19.65
CA GLY A 409 -4.62 32.43 -19.09
C GLY A 409 -3.60 32.34 -17.94
N THR A 410 -2.95 31.21 -17.66
CA THR A 410 -1.94 31.13 -16.57
C THR A 410 -0.59 30.58 -17.06
N GLY A 411 0.47 31.39 -16.93
CA GLY A 411 1.81 31.14 -17.48
C GLY A 411 2.72 30.25 -16.63
N GLN A 412 3.87 29.87 -17.20
CA GLN A 412 4.94 29.08 -16.56
C GLN A 412 5.61 29.83 -15.39
N PRO A 413 5.96 29.13 -14.28
CA PRO A 413 7.00 29.58 -13.37
C PRO A 413 8.08 28.52 -13.06
N ALA A 414 9.15 29.02 -12.43
CA ALA A 414 10.48 28.44 -12.33
C ALA A 414 10.75 27.67 -11.02
N GLY A 415 11.64 26.67 -11.11
CA GLY A 415 12.71 26.37 -10.15
C GLY A 415 12.31 25.84 -8.76
N VAL A 416 12.38 24.51 -8.60
CA VAL A 416 12.17 23.80 -7.32
C VAL A 416 13.47 23.78 -6.48
N PRO A 417 13.43 24.05 -5.15
CA PRO A 417 14.54 23.80 -4.23
C PRO A 417 14.42 22.42 -3.54
N PRO A 418 15.52 21.75 -3.17
CA PRO A 418 15.49 20.38 -2.62
C PRO A 418 15.16 20.33 -1.11
N PRO A 419 14.60 19.21 -0.61
CA PRO A 419 14.25 19.01 0.80
C PRO A 419 15.47 18.78 1.70
N ARG A 420 15.35 19.21 2.98
CA ARG A 420 16.41 19.12 4.00
C ARG A 420 16.41 17.74 4.70
N SER A 421 17.60 17.13 4.76
CA SER A 421 17.90 15.87 5.45
C SER A 421 18.32 16.09 6.91
N ILE A 422 17.95 15.14 7.79
CA ILE A 422 18.42 15.01 9.19
C ILE A 422 19.42 13.85 9.21
N SER A 423 20.70 14.12 9.48
CA SER A 423 21.77 13.13 9.34
C SER A 423 22.26 12.51 10.64
N LYS A 424 22.70 11.24 10.56
CA LYS A 424 23.37 10.46 11.62
C LYS A 424 24.90 10.42 11.49
N TRP A 425 25.50 11.16 10.55
CA TRP A 425 26.94 11.09 10.23
C TRP A 425 27.63 12.42 10.51
N ASP A 426 28.35 12.54 11.63
CA ASP A 426 29.24 13.70 11.86
C ASP A 426 30.41 13.67 10.86
N PRO A 427 30.59 14.70 10.02
CA PRO A 427 31.71 14.74 9.09
C PRO A 427 33.03 14.95 9.85
N PRO A 428 34.09 14.20 9.55
CA PRO A 428 35.40 14.42 10.15
C PRO A 428 36.06 15.69 9.58
N ASP A 429 36.87 16.38 10.39
CA ASP A 429 37.59 17.60 10.01
C ASP A 429 38.48 17.45 8.75
N ARG A 430 38.87 16.21 8.40
CA ARG A 430 39.70 15.92 7.22
C ARG A 430 39.51 14.50 6.71
N LEU A 431 39.19 14.36 5.41
CA LEU A 431 39.18 13.08 4.70
C LEU A 431 40.62 12.67 4.31
N ARG A 432 40.92 11.36 4.39
CA ARG A 432 42.18 10.74 3.99
C ARG A 432 41.98 9.66 2.92
N PRO A 433 43.01 9.31 2.13
CA PRO A 433 42.92 8.24 1.14
C PRO A 433 42.48 6.91 1.75
N GLY A 434 41.42 6.31 1.22
CA GLY A 434 40.96 4.95 1.54
C GLY A 434 39.55 4.67 1.02
N LEU A 435 39.06 3.44 1.23
CA LEU A 435 37.81 2.92 0.65
C LEU A 435 36.74 2.61 1.71
N THR A 436 35.53 3.09 1.52
CA THR A 436 34.34 2.66 2.27
C THR A 436 33.50 1.76 1.38
N VAL A 437 33.34 0.48 1.71
CA VAL A 437 32.51 -0.46 0.94
C VAL A 437 31.15 -0.60 1.62
N ALA A 438 30.07 -0.25 0.94
CA ALA A 438 28.71 -0.39 1.45
C ALA A 438 27.94 -1.45 0.67
N GLY A 439 27.14 -2.29 1.34
CA GLY A 439 26.32 -3.30 0.66
C GLY A 439 25.53 -4.21 1.60
N TYR A 440 24.68 -5.06 1.02
CA TYR A 440 23.83 -6.02 1.73
C TYR A 440 24.60 -7.29 2.14
N PHE A 441 25.67 -7.14 2.93
CA PHE A 441 26.64 -8.23 3.17
C PHE A 441 26.05 -9.46 3.86
N ASN A 442 25.03 -9.28 4.71
CA ASN A 442 24.37 -10.37 5.42
C ASN A 442 23.24 -11.01 4.63
N ALA A 443 22.81 -10.42 3.51
CA ALA A 443 21.67 -10.87 2.74
C ALA A 443 22.05 -11.95 1.71
N GLU A 444 21.24 -13.01 1.62
CA GLU A 444 21.45 -14.15 0.73
C GLU A 444 20.80 -13.93 -0.65
N LEU A 445 21.29 -12.93 -1.38
CA LEU A 445 20.87 -12.59 -2.75
C LEU A 445 22.07 -12.19 -3.62
N GLY A 446 21.88 -12.10 -4.94
CA GLY A 446 22.94 -11.80 -5.92
C GLY A 446 23.66 -10.47 -5.68
N VAL A 447 22.95 -9.39 -5.36
CA VAL A 447 23.56 -8.09 -5.03
C VAL A 447 24.36 -8.16 -3.71
N GLY A 448 23.86 -8.92 -2.73
CA GLY A 448 24.58 -9.20 -1.48
C GLY A 448 25.90 -9.94 -1.73
N GLU A 449 25.89 -10.91 -2.64
CA GLU A 449 27.11 -11.61 -3.08
C GLU A 449 28.09 -10.66 -3.79
N GLY A 450 27.59 -9.82 -4.71
CA GLY A 450 28.40 -8.78 -5.35
C GLY A 450 29.06 -7.82 -4.33
N GLY A 451 28.37 -7.49 -3.24
CA GLY A 451 28.94 -6.70 -2.14
C GLY A 451 30.04 -7.43 -1.36
N ARG A 452 29.83 -8.72 -1.04
CA ARG A 452 30.85 -9.54 -0.37
C ARG A 452 32.11 -9.73 -1.21
N LEU A 453 31.94 -10.00 -2.51
CA LEU A 453 33.05 -10.07 -3.46
C LEU A 453 33.80 -8.74 -3.54
N ALA A 454 33.10 -7.60 -3.59
CA ALA A 454 33.73 -6.29 -3.58
C ALA A 454 34.57 -6.05 -2.31
N ALA A 455 34.06 -6.42 -1.14
CA ALA A 455 34.79 -6.31 0.12
C ALA A 455 36.07 -7.18 0.13
N GLN A 456 35.99 -8.41 -0.35
CA GLN A 456 37.14 -9.33 -0.45
C GLN A 456 38.20 -8.84 -1.44
N VAL A 457 37.77 -8.27 -2.58
CA VAL A 457 38.68 -7.66 -3.56
C VAL A 457 39.39 -6.45 -2.96
N VAL A 458 38.66 -5.58 -2.25
CA VAL A 458 39.24 -4.40 -1.59
C VAL A 458 40.26 -4.83 -0.52
N GLU A 459 39.96 -5.85 0.28
CA GLU A 459 40.91 -6.40 1.24
C GLU A 459 42.22 -6.87 0.58
N ALA A 460 42.13 -7.61 -0.54
CA ALA A 460 43.29 -8.09 -1.30
C ALA A 460 44.15 -6.95 -1.91
N THR A 461 43.61 -5.73 -2.06
CA THR A 461 44.38 -4.60 -2.57
C THR A 461 45.42 -4.07 -1.57
N GLY A 462 45.20 -4.28 -0.26
CA GLY A 462 45.98 -3.67 0.81
C GLY A 462 45.70 -2.16 1.04
N ILE A 463 44.68 -1.59 0.39
CA ILE A 463 44.24 -0.20 0.61
C ILE A 463 43.50 -0.12 1.95
N ASP A 464 43.69 0.97 2.69
CA ASP A 464 42.97 1.19 3.94
C ASP A 464 41.45 1.27 3.69
N PHE A 465 40.66 0.39 4.32
CA PHE A 465 39.23 0.30 4.07
C PHE A 465 38.38 0.06 5.32
N THR A 466 37.06 0.22 5.17
CA THR A 466 36.01 -0.14 6.13
C THR A 466 34.77 -0.64 5.40
N THR A 467 33.93 -1.44 6.06
CA THR A 467 32.63 -1.89 5.51
C THR A 467 31.44 -1.28 6.25
N VAL A 468 30.36 -0.98 5.50
CA VAL A 468 29.09 -0.45 6.00
C VAL A 468 27.96 -1.37 5.53
N THR A 469 27.35 -2.09 6.47
CA THR A 469 26.26 -3.02 6.16
C THR A 469 24.97 -2.25 5.92
N VAL A 470 24.30 -2.53 4.79
CA VAL A 470 22.93 -2.07 4.51
C VAL A 470 21.97 -3.17 4.93
N THR A 471 20.95 -2.84 5.73
CA THR A 471 20.03 -3.81 6.35
C THR A 471 18.61 -3.75 5.81
N THR A 472 18.31 -2.83 4.88
CA THR A 472 16.99 -2.63 4.28
C THR A 472 16.81 -3.53 3.05
N THR A 473 16.49 -4.81 3.26
CA THR A 473 16.14 -5.74 2.17
C THR A 473 15.12 -6.80 2.62
N LYS A 474 14.25 -7.23 1.70
CA LYS A 474 13.24 -8.29 1.93
C LYS A 474 13.86 -9.70 2.02
N SER A 475 15.08 -9.90 1.50
CA SER A 475 15.77 -11.20 1.50
C SER A 475 16.32 -11.56 2.88
N ARG A 476 16.38 -12.86 3.19
CA ARG A 476 16.93 -13.39 4.46
C ARG A 476 18.36 -12.88 4.70
N GLN A 477 18.62 -12.37 5.90
CA GLN A 477 19.90 -11.71 6.27
C GLN A 477 20.79 -12.54 7.20
N ASN A 478 20.79 -13.87 7.03
CA ASN A 478 21.53 -14.78 7.91
C ASN A 478 22.89 -15.19 7.36
N HIS A 479 23.36 -14.62 6.26
CA HIS A 479 24.70 -14.90 5.77
C HIS A 479 25.73 -14.40 6.81
N PRO A 480 26.64 -15.26 7.28
CA PRO A 480 27.67 -14.84 8.21
C PRO A 480 28.61 -13.86 7.50
N PHE A 481 28.62 -12.61 7.96
CA PHE A 481 29.58 -11.60 7.52
C PHE A 481 30.02 -10.80 8.73
N GLU A 482 31.29 -10.97 9.12
CA GLU A 482 31.90 -10.20 10.20
C GLU A 482 32.56 -8.96 9.62
N ARG A 483 32.31 -7.81 10.23
CA ARG A 483 32.97 -6.55 9.84
C ARG A 483 34.48 -6.66 10.04
N VAL A 484 35.24 -6.20 9.04
CA VAL A 484 36.69 -6.09 9.13
C VAL A 484 37.06 -4.76 9.82
N GLY A 485 37.39 -4.82 11.13
CA GLY A 485 37.90 -3.68 11.91
C GLY A 485 36.88 -2.63 12.36
N GLU A 486 37.37 -1.53 12.95
CA GLU A 486 36.54 -0.38 13.39
C GLU A 486 36.05 0.48 12.21
N ILE A 487 34.88 1.11 12.34
CA ILE A 487 34.33 1.99 11.30
C ILE A 487 35.22 3.22 11.11
N LYS A 488 35.83 3.34 9.91
CA LYS A 488 36.63 4.51 9.54
C LYS A 488 35.79 5.54 8.83
N ARG A 489 35.32 6.56 9.57
CA ARG A 489 34.51 7.65 9.00
C ARG A 489 35.29 8.66 8.18
N ASN A 490 36.61 8.58 8.07
CA ASN A 490 37.44 9.59 7.41
C ASN A 490 38.05 9.17 6.06
N LEU A 491 37.50 8.14 5.39
CA LEU A 491 37.98 7.69 4.09
C LEU A 491 37.34 8.49 2.94
N ASN A 492 38.07 8.73 1.85
CA ASN A 492 37.64 9.68 0.81
C ASN A 492 36.99 9.06 -0.44
N THR A 493 36.87 7.73 -0.52
CA THR A 493 36.25 7.03 -1.65
C THR A 493 35.22 6.03 -1.14
N ASN A 494 34.03 6.02 -1.74
CA ASN A 494 32.95 5.08 -1.47
C ASN A 494 32.82 4.09 -2.64
N VAL A 495 32.64 2.81 -2.34
CA VAL A 495 32.21 1.76 -3.28
C VAL A 495 30.89 1.22 -2.74
N VAL A 496 29.79 1.49 -3.43
CA VAL A 496 28.44 1.20 -2.95
C VAL A 496 27.84 0.09 -3.82
N ALA A 497 27.81 -1.13 -3.28
CA ALA A 497 27.15 -2.30 -3.86
C ALA A 497 25.66 -2.33 -3.49
N VAL A 498 24.97 -1.26 -3.85
CA VAL A 498 23.51 -1.10 -3.83
C VAL A 498 23.09 -0.74 -5.24
N ASN A 499 22.10 -1.45 -5.79
CA ASN A 499 21.74 -1.32 -7.20
C ASN A 499 21.05 0.01 -7.51
N ALA A 500 21.02 0.41 -8.79
CA ALA A 500 20.57 1.74 -9.21
C ALA A 500 19.13 2.08 -8.78
N ASP A 501 18.23 1.10 -8.81
CA ASP A 501 16.83 1.22 -8.37
C ASP A 501 16.67 1.54 -6.88
N GLN A 502 17.63 1.11 -6.07
CA GLN A 502 17.62 1.29 -4.61
C GLN A 502 18.51 2.45 -4.13
N PHE A 503 19.30 3.02 -5.05
CA PHE A 503 20.29 4.04 -4.71
C PHE A 503 19.69 5.31 -4.10
N PRO A 504 18.55 5.84 -4.59
CA PRO A 504 17.94 7.04 -3.99
C PRO A 504 17.51 6.81 -2.53
N GLN A 505 16.92 5.65 -2.25
CA GLN A 505 16.57 5.26 -0.88
C GLN A 505 17.81 5.11 -0.01
N TYR A 506 18.88 4.48 -0.52
CA TYR A 506 20.16 4.38 0.19
C TYR A 506 20.75 5.76 0.53
N VAL A 507 20.70 6.72 -0.40
CA VAL A 507 21.15 8.10 -0.13
C VAL A 507 20.32 8.75 0.98
N SER A 508 19.00 8.54 0.96
CA SER A 508 18.08 9.01 2.00
C SER A 508 18.42 8.41 3.37
N ASP A 509 18.65 7.10 3.43
CA ASP A 509 18.97 6.37 4.66
C ASP A 509 20.31 6.81 5.28
N MET A 510 21.29 7.15 4.43
CA MET A 510 22.65 7.47 4.87
C MET A 510 22.88 8.97 5.16
N GLY A 511 22.12 9.86 4.53
CA GLY A 511 22.28 11.31 4.64
C GLY A 511 23.40 11.89 3.75
N SER A 512 23.36 13.21 3.50
CA SER A 512 24.26 13.90 2.55
C SER A 512 25.74 13.90 3.00
N GLU A 513 25.98 13.78 4.30
CA GLU A 513 27.29 13.79 4.95
C GLU A 513 28.09 12.51 4.66
N PHE A 514 27.42 11.40 4.36
CA PHE A 514 28.08 10.18 3.86
C PHE A 514 28.79 10.43 2.53
N PHE A 515 28.22 11.29 1.67
CA PHE A 515 28.72 11.59 0.33
C PHE A 515 29.61 12.84 0.30
N SER A 516 29.42 13.75 1.25
CA SER A 516 30.11 15.04 1.30
C SER A 516 31.63 14.90 1.23
N GLY A 517 32.21 15.49 0.18
CA GLY A 517 33.64 15.49 -0.07
C GLY A 517 34.22 14.13 -0.46
N ARG A 518 33.43 13.09 -0.73
CA ARG A 518 33.91 11.76 -1.16
C ARG A 518 33.71 11.54 -2.65
N TYR A 519 34.49 10.60 -3.20
CA TYR A 519 34.31 10.10 -4.57
C TYR A 519 33.48 8.84 -4.48
N THR A 520 32.28 8.82 -5.04
CA THR A 520 31.30 7.75 -4.87
C THR A 520 31.17 6.91 -6.14
N ILE A 521 31.43 5.61 -5.98
CA ILE A 521 31.35 4.61 -7.03
C ILE A 521 30.09 3.77 -6.80
N GLY A 522 29.16 3.75 -7.75
CA GLY A 522 28.02 2.82 -7.73
C GLY A 522 28.39 1.50 -8.39
N GLN A 523 28.26 0.37 -7.68
CA GLN A 523 28.45 -0.97 -8.27
C GLN A 523 27.09 -1.56 -8.63
N TRP A 524 26.76 -1.58 -9.92
CA TRP A 524 25.41 -1.89 -10.40
C TRP A 524 25.36 -3.11 -11.31
N ALA A 525 24.27 -3.86 -11.15
CA ALA A 525 23.89 -4.99 -11.99
C ALA A 525 22.72 -4.56 -12.88
N TRP A 526 22.80 -4.93 -14.16
CA TRP A 526 21.69 -4.73 -15.09
C TRP A 526 21.68 -5.81 -16.15
N GLU A 527 20.48 -6.28 -16.52
CA GLU A 527 20.33 -7.46 -17.36
C GLU A 527 19.65 -7.20 -18.70
N VAL A 528 19.34 -5.97 -19.10
CA VAL A 528 18.88 -5.70 -20.47
C VAL A 528 19.77 -4.65 -21.12
N ASP A 529 19.70 -4.53 -22.45
CA ASP A 529 20.55 -3.61 -23.21
C ASP A 529 20.13 -2.13 -23.05
N GLU A 530 18.93 -1.88 -22.55
CA GLU A 530 18.40 -0.55 -22.27
C GLU A 530 18.41 -0.24 -20.76
N PHE A 531 19.10 0.82 -20.35
CA PHE A 531 19.08 1.28 -18.95
C PHE A 531 17.91 2.23 -18.72
N PRO A 532 16.97 1.91 -17.81
CA PRO A 532 15.67 2.57 -17.72
C PRO A 532 15.83 4.03 -17.30
N SER A 533 15.04 4.92 -17.91
CA SER A 533 14.99 6.35 -17.59
C SER A 533 14.65 6.61 -16.12
N GLU A 534 13.84 5.73 -15.53
CA GLU A 534 13.49 5.71 -14.10
C GLU A 534 14.72 5.67 -13.19
N PHE A 535 15.84 5.09 -13.62
CA PHE A 535 17.05 4.96 -12.81
C PHE A 535 18.10 6.04 -13.11
N TRP A 536 17.84 6.93 -14.08
CA TRP A 536 18.76 8.02 -14.40
C TRP A 536 19.05 8.96 -13.21
N PRO A 537 18.10 9.28 -12.32
CA PRO A 537 18.41 10.09 -11.13
C PRO A 537 19.51 9.48 -10.24
N SER A 538 19.68 8.15 -10.25
CA SER A 538 20.75 7.48 -9.51
C SER A 538 22.14 7.77 -10.08
N LEU A 539 22.23 8.08 -11.38
CA LEU A 539 23.49 8.50 -12.00
C LEU A 539 23.96 9.83 -11.41
N ASP A 540 23.06 10.75 -11.07
CA ASP A 540 23.41 12.04 -10.47
C ASP A 540 24.04 11.91 -9.07
N LEU A 541 23.81 10.77 -8.40
CA LEU A 541 24.24 10.48 -7.04
C LEU A 541 25.63 9.80 -6.96
N VAL A 542 26.26 9.50 -8.10
CA VAL A 542 27.58 8.85 -8.19
C VAL A 542 28.56 9.61 -9.09
N ASP A 543 29.85 9.41 -8.88
CA ASP A 543 30.93 9.97 -9.72
C ASP A 543 31.36 9.02 -10.85
N GLU A 544 31.28 7.71 -10.62
CA GLU A 544 31.49 6.67 -11.63
C GLU A 544 30.67 5.41 -11.31
N VAL A 545 30.49 4.56 -12.33
CA VAL A 545 29.75 3.30 -12.21
C VAL A 545 30.68 2.11 -12.51
N TRP A 546 30.56 1.09 -11.67
CA TRP A 546 31.21 -0.21 -11.77
C TRP A 546 30.15 -1.25 -12.15
N ALA A 547 30.11 -1.58 -13.44
CA ALA A 547 29.23 -2.59 -14.01
C ALA A 547 29.80 -4.00 -13.81
N LEU A 548 28.92 -4.98 -13.58
CA LEU A 548 29.34 -6.37 -13.33
C LEU A 548 29.81 -7.12 -14.59
N SER A 549 29.43 -6.66 -15.77
CA SER A 549 29.85 -7.21 -17.07
C SER A 549 29.98 -6.12 -18.13
N ASP A 550 30.64 -6.44 -19.25
CA ASP A 550 30.70 -5.56 -20.41
C ASP A 550 29.32 -5.30 -21.01
N PHE A 551 28.39 -6.25 -20.87
CA PHE A 551 26.99 -6.09 -21.27
C PHE A 551 26.29 -5.01 -20.42
N THR A 552 26.37 -5.12 -19.09
CA THR A 552 25.84 -4.11 -18.16
C THR A 552 26.51 -2.75 -18.39
N ARG A 553 27.83 -2.72 -18.61
CA ARG A 553 28.59 -1.49 -18.90
C ARG A 553 28.06 -0.81 -20.16
N ALA A 554 27.85 -1.56 -21.23
CA ALA A 554 27.38 -1.03 -22.50
C ALA A 554 25.99 -0.37 -22.37
N SER A 555 25.07 -1.01 -21.62
CA SER A 555 23.74 -0.47 -21.37
C SER A 555 23.77 0.85 -20.59
N ILE A 556 24.51 0.90 -19.48
CA ILE A 556 24.59 2.11 -18.63
C ILE A 556 25.36 3.23 -19.33
N ALA A 557 26.45 2.92 -20.02
CA ALA A 557 27.26 3.91 -20.74
C ALA A 557 26.52 4.55 -21.92
N ALA A 558 25.41 3.96 -22.40
CA ALA A 558 24.60 4.54 -23.47
C ALA A 558 23.81 5.78 -23.02
N VAL A 559 23.62 5.97 -21.71
CA VAL A 559 22.76 7.03 -21.14
C VAL A 559 23.50 8.01 -20.23
N THR A 560 24.84 7.92 -20.13
CA THR A 560 25.64 8.84 -19.31
C THR A 560 27.02 9.10 -19.88
N ASP A 561 27.52 10.33 -19.69
CA ASP A 561 28.90 10.70 -19.97
C ASP A 561 29.85 10.41 -18.78
N LYS A 562 29.30 9.96 -17.63
CA LYS A 562 30.12 9.59 -16.47
C LYS A 562 30.93 8.32 -16.77
N PRO A 563 32.10 8.12 -16.14
CA PRO A 563 32.89 6.91 -16.34
C PRO A 563 32.11 5.66 -15.93
N VAL A 564 31.96 4.71 -16.85
CA VAL A 564 31.37 3.38 -16.59
C VAL A 564 32.41 2.32 -16.92
N PHE A 565 32.80 1.51 -15.94
CA PHE A 565 33.81 0.47 -16.09
C PHE A 565 33.23 -0.91 -15.82
N THR A 566 33.68 -1.90 -16.59
CA THR A 566 33.46 -3.31 -16.26
C THR A 566 34.45 -3.72 -15.18
N VAL A 567 33.94 -4.15 -14.04
CA VAL A 567 34.77 -4.66 -12.94
C VAL A 567 34.93 -6.17 -13.12
N PRO A 568 36.17 -6.70 -13.13
CA PRO A 568 36.38 -8.14 -13.20
C PRO A 568 36.14 -8.75 -11.81
N LEU A 569 34.89 -8.74 -11.34
CA LEU A 569 34.51 -9.35 -10.07
C LEU A 569 34.91 -10.84 -10.06
N PRO A 570 35.54 -11.32 -8.99
CA PRO A 570 36.06 -12.67 -8.97
C PRO A 570 34.92 -13.68 -8.87
N ILE A 571 35.04 -14.77 -9.63
CA ILE A 571 34.14 -15.92 -9.54
C ILE A 571 34.87 -17.00 -8.75
N LEU A 572 34.44 -17.20 -7.51
CA LEU A 572 35.11 -18.10 -6.58
C LEU A 572 34.58 -19.53 -6.72
N GLU A 573 35.46 -20.51 -6.47
CA GLU A 573 35.03 -21.90 -6.34
C GLU A 573 34.21 -22.05 -5.04
N PRO A 574 32.94 -22.48 -5.12
CA PRO A 574 32.09 -22.70 -3.95
C PRO A 574 32.69 -23.66 -2.93
N ILE A 575 32.39 -23.41 -1.66
CA ILE A 575 32.74 -24.35 -0.57
C ILE A 575 31.86 -25.60 -0.71
N VAL A 576 32.48 -26.78 -0.67
CA VAL A 576 31.78 -28.06 -0.81
C VAL A 576 31.80 -28.82 0.52
N ALA A 577 30.62 -29.07 1.08
CA ALA A 577 30.49 -29.89 2.28
C ALA A 577 30.97 -31.34 2.03
N PRO A 578 31.89 -31.88 2.85
CA PRO A 578 32.38 -33.24 2.66
C PRO A 578 31.29 -34.27 3.04
N GLY A 579 31.19 -35.34 2.26
CA GLY A 579 30.34 -36.49 2.56
C GLY A 579 28.86 -36.37 2.16
N LEU A 580 28.43 -35.24 1.59
CA LEU A 580 27.10 -35.13 0.98
C LEU A 580 27.06 -35.87 -0.35
N THR A 581 25.96 -36.62 -0.57
CA THR A 581 25.69 -37.37 -1.80
C THR A 581 24.34 -36.96 -2.37
N ARG A 582 23.97 -37.47 -3.55
CA ARG A 582 22.64 -37.21 -4.13
C ARG A 582 21.51 -37.69 -3.23
N ALA A 583 21.72 -38.80 -2.52
CA ALA A 583 20.78 -39.29 -1.51
C ALA A 583 20.56 -38.29 -0.36
N SER A 584 21.53 -37.43 -0.03
CA SER A 584 21.36 -36.36 0.96
C SER A 584 20.34 -35.29 0.54
N PHE A 585 20.00 -35.23 -0.75
CA PHE A 585 19.03 -34.30 -1.34
C PHE A 585 17.79 -35.00 -1.91
N ASP A 586 17.56 -36.27 -1.57
CA ASP A 586 16.48 -37.11 -2.12
C ASP A 586 16.53 -37.25 -3.65
N LEU A 587 17.74 -37.21 -4.23
CA LEU A 587 17.98 -37.27 -5.67
C LEU A 587 18.42 -38.68 -6.13
N PRO A 588 18.00 -39.13 -7.33
CA PRO A 588 18.39 -40.43 -7.87
C PRO A 588 19.83 -40.43 -8.39
N GLU A 589 20.48 -41.60 -8.39
CA GLU A 589 21.80 -41.82 -8.98
C GLU A 589 21.74 -41.96 -10.52
N ARG A 590 21.34 -40.87 -11.19
CA ARG A 590 21.23 -40.76 -12.66
C ARG A 590 21.98 -39.53 -13.17
N LEU A 591 22.26 -39.43 -14.47
CA LEU A 591 22.83 -38.19 -15.04
C LEU A 591 22.00 -36.98 -14.57
N MET A 592 22.63 -35.98 -13.96
CA MET A 592 21.95 -34.85 -13.33
C MET A 592 22.28 -33.53 -14.05
N PHE A 593 21.25 -32.90 -14.61
CA PHE A 593 21.28 -31.50 -15.01
C PHE A 593 20.77 -30.63 -13.87
N LEU A 594 21.44 -29.51 -13.59
CA LEU A 594 21.07 -28.58 -12.52
C LEU A 594 20.83 -27.18 -13.06
N PHE A 595 19.75 -26.55 -12.58
CA PHE A 595 19.54 -25.11 -12.69
C PHE A 595 19.12 -24.54 -11.34
N ALA A 596 19.78 -23.48 -10.89
CA ALA A 596 19.50 -22.82 -9.62
C ALA A 596 19.18 -21.33 -9.81
N PHE A 597 18.09 -20.86 -9.20
CA PHE A 597 17.68 -19.45 -9.25
C PHE A 597 16.73 -19.10 -8.09
N ASP A 598 16.51 -17.81 -7.89
CA ASP A 598 15.59 -17.26 -6.89
C ASP A 598 14.27 -16.85 -7.57
N LEU A 599 13.11 -17.22 -7.02
CA LEU A 599 11.81 -16.83 -7.55
C LEU A 599 11.46 -15.35 -7.31
N LEU A 600 12.19 -14.64 -6.44
CA LEU A 600 12.12 -13.18 -6.35
C LEU A 600 12.81 -12.48 -7.55
N SER A 601 13.44 -13.24 -8.46
CA SER A 601 13.80 -12.75 -9.80
C SER A 601 12.62 -12.87 -10.78
N VAL A 602 12.70 -12.21 -11.94
CA VAL A 602 11.71 -12.38 -13.00
C VAL A 602 11.79 -13.78 -13.62
N LEU A 603 10.72 -14.58 -13.45
CA LEU A 603 10.63 -15.96 -13.94
C LEU A 603 10.88 -16.04 -15.46
N GLU A 604 10.32 -15.10 -16.21
CA GLU A 604 10.43 -14.97 -17.67
C GLU A 604 11.89 -14.76 -18.10
N ARG A 605 12.67 -13.99 -17.31
CA ARG A 605 14.10 -13.77 -17.56
C ARG A 605 14.92 -15.03 -17.30
N LYS A 606 14.69 -15.69 -16.17
CA LYS A 606 15.42 -16.94 -15.79
C LYS A 606 15.02 -18.13 -16.67
N ASN A 607 13.81 -18.10 -17.21
CA ASN A 607 13.25 -19.04 -18.18
C ASN A 607 13.36 -20.54 -17.81
N PRO A 608 13.01 -20.94 -16.57
CA PRO A 608 12.98 -22.36 -16.20
C PRO A 608 11.94 -23.16 -17.02
N LEU A 609 10.86 -22.51 -17.47
CA LEU A 609 9.85 -23.15 -18.33
C LEU A 609 10.42 -23.56 -19.69
N GLY A 610 11.27 -22.72 -20.29
CA GLY A 610 12.00 -23.07 -21.51
C GLY A 610 12.96 -24.25 -21.28
N LEU A 611 13.62 -24.33 -20.12
CA LEU A 611 14.47 -25.47 -19.77
C LEU A 611 13.67 -26.77 -19.57
N ILE A 612 12.51 -26.71 -18.89
CA ILE A 612 11.61 -27.86 -18.74
C ILE A 612 11.17 -28.37 -20.11
N GLU A 613 10.82 -27.46 -21.02
CA GLU A 613 10.42 -27.79 -22.39
C GLU A 613 11.56 -28.41 -23.20
N ALA A 614 12.76 -27.79 -23.18
CA ALA A 614 13.94 -28.34 -23.87
C ALA A 614 14.34 -29.72 -23.33
N PHE A 615 14.30 -29.91 -22.00
CA PHE A 615 14.50 -31.21 -21.37
C PHE A 615 13.44 -32.22 -21.79
N THR A 616 12.19 -31.75 -21.92
CA THR A 616 11.07 -32.60 -22.33
C THR A 616 11.21 -33.10 -23.77
N ARG A 617 11.71 -32.26 -24.67
CA ARG A 617 12.07 -32.63 -26.05
C ARG A 617 13.33 -33.51 -26.12
N ALA A 618 14.23 -33.39 -25.14
CA ALA A 618 15.49 -34.13 -25.12
C ALA A 618 15.29 -35.60 -24.70
N PHE A 619 14.43 -35.86 -23.71
CA PHE A 619 14.32 -37.16 -23.07
C PHE A 619 12.86 -37.58 -22.85
N ALA A 620 12.58 -38.87 -23.05
CA ALA A 620 11.30 -39.48 -22.69
C ALA A 620 11.14 -39.50 -21.15
N PRO A 621 9.90 -39.43 -20.63
CA PRO A 621 9.67 -39.43 -19.18
C PRO A 621 10.17 -40.70 -18.50
N GLY A 622 10.85 -40.55 -17.37
CA GLY A 622 11.20 -41.64 -16.45
C GLY A 622 12.45 -42.47 -16.83
N ASP A 623 12.69 -42.68 -18.12
CA ASP A 623 13.86 -43.42 -18.64
C ASP A 623 14.92 -42.46 -19.18
N GLY A 624 15.77 -41.93 -18.30
CA GLY A 624 16.82 -40.99 -18.69
C GLY A 624 17.48 -40.22 -17.55
N PRO A 625 18.14 -39.09 -17.89
CA PRO A 625 18.69 -38.14 -16.92
C PRO A 625 17.62 -37.57 -15.98
N VAL A 626 18.04 -36.90 -14.92
CA VAL A 626 17.19 -36.10 -14.04
C VAL A 626 17.53 -34.61 -14.24
N LEU A 627 16.50 -33.77 -14.30
CA LEU A 627 16.65 -32.32 -14.21
C LEU A 627 16.31 -31.89 -12.77
N VAL A 628 17.22 -31.15 -12.14
CA VAL A 628 17.01 -30.59 -10.81
C VAL A 628 16.86 -29.08 -10.94
N LEU A 629 15.69 -28.58 -10.52
CA LEU A 629 15.40 -27.15 -10.39
C LEU A 629 15.53 -26.77 -8.91
N LYS A 630 16.63 -26.11 -8.58
CA LYS A 630 16.87 -25.60 -7.22
C LYS A 630 16.34 -24.18 -7.11
N VAL A 631 15.25 -23.99 -6.38
CA VAL A 631 14.59 -22.67 -6.21
C VAL A 631 14.50 -22.27 -4.74
N ILE A 632 14.37 -20.98 -4.48
CA ILE A 632 14.05 -20.43 -3.15
C ILE A 632 12.90 -19.43 -3.29
N ASN A 633 12.27 -19.10 -2.16
CA ASN A 633 11.15 -18.15 -2.07
C ASN A 633 9.89 -18.58 -2.82
N GLY A 634 9.68 -19.89 -3.01
CA GLY A 634 8.46 -20.41 -3.64
C GLY A 634 7.19 -20.16 -2.82
N ASP A 635 7.31 -20.04 -1.51
CA ASP A 635 6.24 -19.62 -0.59
C ASP A 635 5.80 -18.17 -0.80
N GLN A 636 6.72 -17.29 -1.20
CA GLN A 636 6.46 -15.89 -1.52
C GLN A 636 6.02 -15.67 -2.97
N ARG A 637 6.26 -16.66 -3.85
CA ARG A 637 5.97 -16.62 -5.28
C ARG A 637 5.25 -17.89 -5.71
N ILE A 638 4.18 -18.23 -4.98
CA ILE A 638 3.46 -19.50 -5.13
C ILE A 638 2.96 -19.70 -6.56
N ASP A 639 2.54 -18.62 -7.23
CA ASP A 639 2.05 -18.68 -8.60
C ASP A 639 3.13 -19.06 -9.60
N ASP A 640 4.34 -18.52 -9.45
CA ASP A 640 5.48 -18.88 -10.29
C ASP A 640 5.93 -20.32 -9.98
N LEU A 641 5.89 -20.74 -8.71
CA LEU A 641 6.15 -22.12 -8.33
C LEU A 641 5.12 -23.09 -8.92
N GLU A 642 3.83 -22.75 -8.90
CA GLU A 642 2.77 -23.56 -9.51
C GLU A 642 2.88 -23.61 -11.03
N ARG A 643 3.34 -22.53 -11.70
CA ARG A 643 3.67 -22.58 -13.14
C ARG A 643 4.74 -23.63 -13.43
N ILE A 644 5.79 -23.68 -12.59
CA ILE A 644 6.87 -24.67 -12.71
C ILE A 644 6.34 -26.08 -12.44
N ARG A 645 5.64 -26.29 -11.32
CA ARG A 645 5.06 -27.59 -10.95
C ARG A 645 4.09 -28.11 -12.00
N TRP A 646 3.26 -27.21 -12.54
CA TRP A 646 2.35 -27.52 -13.64
C TRP A 646 3.11 -27.96 -14.87
N ALA A 647 4.17 -27.26 -15.29
CA ALA A 647 5.01 -27.68 -16.40
C ALA A 647 5.68 -29.05 -16.17
N CYS A 648 5.98 -29.38 -14.91
CA CYS A 648 6.57 -30.67 -14.51
C CYS A 648 5.55 -31.82 -14.29
N ARG A 649 4.23 -31.57 -14.34
CA ARG A 649 3.20 -32.54 -13.86
C ARG A 649 3.23 -33.93 -14.51
N SER A 650 3.75 -34.05 -15.73
CA SER A 650 3.91 -35.32 -16.45
C SER A 650 5.36 -35.83 -16.49
N ARG A 651 6.25 -35.24 -15.69
CA ARG A 651 7.70 -35.43 -15.72
C ARG A 651 8.25 -35.83 -14.34
N PRO A 652 8.15 -37.11 -13.94
CA PRO A 652 8.70 -37.60 -12.68
C PRO A 652 10.24 -37.56 -12.61
N ASP A 653 10.87 -37.24 -13.74
CA ASP A 653 12.30 -37.06 -13.95
C ASP A 653 12.75 -35.59 -13.81
N ILE A 654 11.87 -34.68 -13.41
CA ILE A 654 12.21 -33.31 -13.00
C ILE A 654 11.94 -33.16 -11.50
N VAL A 655 12.97 -32.82 -10.73
CA VAL A 655 12.89 -32.65 -9.27
C VAL A 655 13.04 -31.17 -8.91
N ILE A 656 12.08 -30.66 -8.13
CA ILE A 656 12.12 -29.29 -7.62
C ILE A 656 12.59 -29.32 -6.16
N ILE A 657 13.66 -28.60 -5.85
CA ILE A 657 14.14 -28.39 -4.48
C ILE A 657 13.87 -26.93 -4.11
N ASP A 658 12.73 -26.70 -3.46
CA ASP A 658 12.31 -25.39 -2.95
C ASP A 658 12.61 -25.27 -1.45
N ARG A 659 13.80 -24.76 -1.13
CA ARG A 659 14.26 -24.49 0.25
C ARG A 659 15.60 -23.78 0.26
N TYR A 660 15.89 -23.00 1.28
CA TYR A 660 17.24 -22.53 1.50
C TYR A 660 18.19 -23.70 1.82
N LEU A 661 19.35 -23.72 1.18
CA LEU A 661 20.48 -24.60 1.52
C LEU A 661 21.57 -23.76 2.19
N ARG A 662 22.34 -24.35 3.10
CA ARG A 662 23.57 -23.68 3.56
C ARG A 662 24.53 -23.51 2.39
N HIS A 663 25.43 -22.54 2.49
CA HIS A 663 26.41 -22.25 1.43
C HIS A 663 27.23 -23.50 1.01
N ASP A 664 27.67 -24.30 1.98
CA ASP A 664 28.42 -25.54 1.76
C ASP A 664 27.58 -26.68 1.16
N GLU A 665 26.27 -26.72 1.46
CA GLU A 665 25.31 -27.65 0.86
C GLU A 665 24.97 -27.30 -0.57
N TYR A 666 24.82 -26.01 -0.89
CA TYR A 666 24.62 -25.55 -2.26
C TYR A 666 25.84 -25.87 -3.12
N GLY A 667 27.05 -25.58 -2.63
CA GLY A 667 28.29 -25.97 -3.32
C GLY A 667 28.37 -27.49 -3.55
N ALA A 668 27.95 -28.30 -2.57
CA ALA A 668 27.84 -29.75 -2.75
C ALA A 668 26.82 -30.17 -3.81
N LEU A 669 25.64 -29.53 -3.87
CA LEU A 669 24.63 -29.81 -4.90
C LEU A 669 25.17 -29.50 -6.31
N VAL A 670 25.87 -28.38 -6.50
CA VAL A 670 26.53 -28.04 -7.77
C VAL A 670 27.64 -29.05 -8.08
N ALA A 671 28.46 -29.42 -7.09
CA ALA A 671 29.51 -30.43 -7.23
C ALA A 671 28.98 -31.84 -7.55
N LEU A 672 27.74 -32.18 -7.15
CA LEU A 672 27.08 -33.44 -7.47
C LEU A 672 26.37 -33.44 -8.83
N SER A 673 26.17 -32.27 -9.44
CA SER A 673 25.64 -32.16 -10.80
C SER A 673 26.65 -32.66 -11.82
N ASP A 674 26.14 -33.21 -12.92
CA ASP A 674 26.95 -33.63 -14.05
C ASP A 674 27.06 -32.52 -15.11
N CYS A 675 26.08 -31.63 -15.18
CA CYS A 675 26.08 -30.46 -16.04
C CYS A 675 25.16 -29.38 -15.45
N TYR A 676 25.60 -28.13 -15.49
CA TYR A 676 24.79 -26.97 -15.12
C TYR A 676 24.12 -26.38 -16.37
N VAL A 677 22.85 -26.02 -16.31
CA VAL A 677 22.08 -25.55 -17.48
C VAL A 677 21.35 -24.25 -17.14
N SER A 678 21.47 -23.24 -18.00
CA SER A 678 20.75 -21.97 -17.86
C SER A 678 20.27 -21.47 -19.23
N LEU A 679 18.98 -21.60 -19.50
CA LEU A 679 18.34 -21.07 -20.72
C LEU A 679 17.77 -19.66 -20.49
N HIS A 680 18.49 -18.84 -19.73
CA HIS A 680 18.10 -17.46 -19.43
C HIS A 680 17.90 -16.64 -20.70
N ARG A 681 17.02 -15.64 -20.61
CA ARG A 681 16.86 -14.62 -21.65
C ARG A 681 17.90 -13.51 -21.54
N SER A 682 18.37 -13.25 -20.33
CA SER A 682 19.49 -12.37 -20.06
C SER A 682 20.00 -12.49 -18.61
N GLU A 683 21.28 -12.20 -18.39
CA GLU A 683 21.96 -12.18 -17.10
C GLU A 683 22.93 -10.99 -17.01
N GLY A 684 23.04 -10.42 -15.81
CA GLY A 684 23.96 -9.30 -15.56
C GLY A 684 25.42 -9.78 -15.52
N LEU A 685 25.66 -10.94 -14.91
CA LEU A 685 26.95 -11.64 -14.94
C LEU A 685 26.74 -13.15 -15.11
N GLY A 686 25.81 -13.74 -14.35
CA GLY A 686 25.56 -15.19 -14.41
C GLY A 686 26.38 -15.99 -13.39
N LEU A 687 26.48 -15.48 -12.16
CA LEU A 687 27.29 -16.04 -11.06
C LEU A 687 27.12 -17.55 -10.87
N THR A 688 25.89 -18.08 -10.88
CA THR A 688 25.64 -19.52 -10.65
C THR A 688 26.25 -20.41 -11.74
N MET A 689 26.33 -19.90 -12.97
CA MET A 689 27.04 -20.60 -14.05
C MET A 689 28.56 -20.51 -13.86
N GLY A 690 29.06 -19.35 -13.44
CA GLY A 690 30.47 -19.15 -13.12
C GLY A 690 30.96 -20.06 -11.99
N GLU A 691 30.18 -20.19 -10.91
CA GLU A 691 30.43 -21.09 -9.78
C GLU A 691 30.52 -22.56 -10.23
N ALA A 692 29.62 -22.98 -11.14
CA ALA A 692 29.65 -24.31 -11.72
C ALA A 692 30.92 -24.53 -12.56
N MET A 693 31.32 -23.54 -13.37
CA MET A 693 32.58 -23.57 -14.12
C MET A 693 33.80 -23.64 -13.19
N ALA A 694 33.79 -22.90 -12.07
CA ALA A 694 34.87 -22.91 -11.08
C ALA A 694 35.01 -24.29 -10.39
N LEU A 695 33.94 -25.05 -10.23
CA LEU A 695 33.96 -26.45 -9.79
C LEU A 695 34.34 -27.45 -10.88
N GLY A 696 34.57 -26.98 -12.11
CA GLY A 696 34.88 -27.82 -13.27
C GLY A 696 33.68 -28.57 -13.84
N LYS A 697 32.47 -28.02 -13.68
CA LYS A 697 31.26 -28.58 -14.27
C LYS A 697 31.05 -28.04 -15.69
N PRO A 698 30.69 -28.89 -16.67
CA PRO A 698 30.27 -28.41 -17.97
C PRO A 698 28.99 -27.59 -17.84
N VAL A 699 28.92 -26.50 -18.60
CA VAL A 699 27.77 -25.59 -18.60
C VAL A 699 27.15 -25.51 -19.99
N ILE A 700 25.81 -25.64 -20.05
CA ILE A 700 24.99 -25.28 -21.20
C ILE A 700 24.30 -23.96 -20.88
N ALA A 701 24.50 -22.92 -21.68
CA ALA A 701 23.93 -21.60 -21.41
C ALA A 701 23.47 -20.90 -22.69
N THR A 702 22.47 -20.03 -22.59
CA THR A 702 22.15 -19.09 -23.67
C THR A 702 23.39 -18.27 -24.05
N GLY A 703 23.70 -18.19 -25.34
CA GLY A 703 24.85 -17.44 -25.86
C GLY A 703 24.60 -15.93 -25.94
N TYR A 704 24.12 -15.31 -24.86
CA TYR A 704 23.71 -13.89 -24.82
C TYR A 704 23.93 -13.28 -23.43
N SER A 705 24.28 -11.99 -23.38
CA SER A 705 24.44 -11.16 -22.17
C SER A 705 25.73 -11.40 -21.35
N GLY A 706 25.73 -11.05 -20.05
CA GLY A 706 26.93 -10.91 -19.23
C GLY A 706 27.72 -12.20 -18.96
N ASN A 707 27.13 -13.38 -19.19
CA ASN A 707 27.86 -14.65 -19.09
C ASN A 707 28.97 -14.79 -20.15
N LEU A 708 28.86 -14.08 -21.28
CA LEU A 708 29.85 -14.11 -22.36
C LEU A 708 31.19 -13.46 -21.98
N ASP A 709 31.25 -12.72 -20.86
CA ASP A 709 32.52 -12.20 -20.30
C ASP A 709 33.45 -13.32 -19.81
N PHE A 710 32.91 -14.52 -19.60
CA PHE A 710 33.67 -15.68 -19.14
C PHE A 710 33.34 -16.98 -19.86
N MET A 711 32.36 -16.98 -20.78
CA MET A 711 31.97 -18.12 -21.59
C MET A 711 32.24 -17.90 -23.07
N ASP A 712 32.84 -18.91 -23.70
CA ASP A 712 32.93 -19.02 -25.16
C ASP A 712 32.71 -20.48 -25.59
N SER A 713 32.78 -20.75 -26.90
CA SER A 713 32.58 -22.09 -27.45
C SER A 713 33.66 -23.11 -27.06
N THR A 714 34.73 -22.67 -26.40
CA THR A 714 35.82 -23.52 -25.90
C THR A 714 35.69 -23.83 -24.41
N THR A 715 34.86 -23.08 -23.66
CA THR A 715 34.65 -23.25 -22.21
C THR A 715 33.20 -23.58 -21.84
N ALA A 716 32.23 -23.43 -22.75
CA ALA A 716 30.83 -23.74 -22.52
C ALA A 716 30.10 -24.22 -23.80
N TYR A 717 28.93 -24.82 -23.62
CA TYR A 717 28.00 -25.15 -24.70
C TYR A 717 26.99 -24.01 -24.86
N LEU A 718 27.22 -23.12 -25.83
CA LEU A 718 26.37 -21.95 -26.06
C LEU A 718 25.15 -22.28 -26.92
N VAL A 719 23.95 -22.04 -26.38
CA VAL A 719 22.66 -22.21 -27.04
C VAL A 719 22.40 -20.98 -27.94
N PRO A 720 22.14 -21.17 -29.24
CA PRO A 720 21.71 -20.11 -30.15
C PRO A 720 20.40 -19.46 -29.69
N TRP A 721 20.16 -18.22 -30.10
CA TRP A 721 18.97 -17.47 -29.69
C TRP A 721 18.46 -16.56 -30.79
N LYS A 722 17.23 -16.07 -30.64
CA LYS A 722 16.61 -15.04 -31.49
C LYS A 722 16.24 -13.84 -30.62
N ALA A 723 16.36 -12.63 -31.16
CA ALA A 723 15.91 -11.44 -30.45
C ALA A 723 14.39 -11.51 -30.21
N THR A 724 13.99 -11.18 -28.99
CA THR A 724 12.60 -10.98 -28.59
C THR A 724 12.52 -9.72 -27.72
N SER A 725 11.32 -9.27 -27.38
CA SER A 725 11.11 -8.13 -26.50
C SER A 725 10.65 -8.55 -25.11
N VAL A 726 10.99 -7.74 -24.10
CA VAL A 726 10.42 -7.84 -22.76
C VAL A 726 8.91 -7.59 -22.82
N PRO A 727 8.06 -8.53 -22.36
CA PRO A 727 6.61 -8.34 -22.32
C PRO A 727 6.20 -7.49 -21.11
N SER A 728 4.94 -7.08 -21.07
CA SER A 728 4.35 -6.48 -19.87
C SER A 728 4.42 -7.43 -18.66
N GLY A 729 4.45 -6.88 -17.45
CA GLY A 729 4.53 -7.67 -16.21
C GLY A 729 5.93 -8.13 -15.81
N CYS A 730 6.97 -7.73 -16.54
CA CYS A 730 8.38 -8.08 -16.26
C CYS A 730 9.18 -6.94 -15.61
N SER A 731 8.53 -6.08 -14.81
CA SER A 731 9.21 -5.03 -14.03
C SER A 731 10.37 -5.63 -13.19
N PRO A 732 11.53 -4.96 -13.07
CA PRO A 732 11.82 -3.57 -13.48
C PRO A 732 12.28 -3.40 -14.94
N TYR A 733 12.16 -4.41 -15.80
CA TYR A 733 12.65 -4.30 -17.18
C TYR A 733 11.68 -3.49 -18.07
N PRO A 734 12.15 -2.50 -18.86
CA PRO A 734 11.30 -1.73 -19.75
C PRO A 734 10.57 -2.62 -20.75
N ILE A 735 9.27 -2.39 -20.94
CA ILE A 735 8.47 -3.09 -21.96
C ILE A 735 9.05 -2.77 -23.33
N GLY A 736 9.28 -3.79 -24.15
CA GLY A 736 9.86 -3.61 -25.49
C GLY A 736 11.38 -3.70 -25.55
N ALA A 737 12.11 -3.62 -24.42
CA ALA A 737 13.55 -3.82 -24.37
C ALA A 737 13.96 -5.21 -24.88
N MET A 738 15.22 -5.41 -25.30
CA MET A 738 15.62 -6.64 -25.96
C MET A 738 15.96 -7.77 -24.97
N TRP A 739 15.49 -8.97 -25.31
CA TRP A 739 15.85 -10.25 -24.69
C TRP A 739 16.32 -11.25 -25.73
N ALA A 740 17.10 -12.23 -25.29
CA ALA A 740 17.31 -13.45 -26.06
C ALA A 740 16.18 -14.45 -25.82
N ASP A 741 15.62 -15.00 -26.89
CA ASP A 741 14.78 -16.21 -26.83
C ASP A 741 15.62 -17.42 -27.27
N PRO A 742 16.06 -18.29 -26.33
CA PRO A 742 16.93 -19.40 -26.65
C PRO A 742 16.23 -20.45 -27.52
N ASP A 743 16.97 -21.00 -28.48
CA ASP A 743 16.49 -22.09 -29.34
C ASP A 743 16.39 -23.39 -28.53
N LEU A 744 15.14 -23.76 -28.19
CA LEU A 744 14.85 -24.92 -27.36
C LEU A 744 15.19 -26.26 -28.05
N ASP A 745 15.20 -26.31 -29.39
CA ASP A 745 15.58 -27.52 -30.12
C ASP A 745 17.09 -27.71 -30.12
N ALA A 746 17.84 -26.62 -30.27
CA ALA A 746 19.29 -26.61 -30.09
C ALA A 746 19.68 -26.96 -28.65
N ALA A 747 18.99 -26.40 -27.65
CA ALA A 747 19.19 -26.74 -26.24
C ALA A 747 18.92 -28.23 -25.99
N ALA A 748 17.81 -28.79 -26.51
CA ALA A 748 17.51 -30.22 -26.42
C ALA A 748 18.60 -31.08 -27.08
N GLY A 749 19.17 -30.62 -28.20
CA GLY A 749 20.32 -31.24 -28.87
C GLY A 749 21.56 -31.28 -27.98
N LEU A 750 21.90 -30.16 -27.33
CA LEU A 750 23.05 -30.06 -26.42
C LEU A 750 22.86 -30.91 -25.15
N LEU A 751 21.65 -30.96 -24.59
CA LEU A 751 21.31 -31.86 -23.49
C LEU A 751 21.58 -33.32 -23.85
N ARG A 752 21.13 -33.77 -25.03
CA ARG A 752 21.42 -35.12 -25.54
C ARG A 752 22.91 -35.33 -25.77
N HIS A 753 23.60 -34.35 -26.34
CA HIS A 753 25.03 -34.42 -26.63
C HIS A 753 25.87 -34.61 -25.36
N VAL A 754 25.62 -33.81 -24.32
CA VAL A 754 26.29 -33.95 -23.02
C VAL A 754 25.96 -35.30 -22.39
N ALA A 755 24.72 -35.79 -22.52
CA ALA A 755 24.34 -37.09 -21.99
C ALA A 755 25.08 -38.26 -22.67
N SER A 756 25.36 -38.16 -23.98
CA SER A 756 26.05 -39.20 -24.74
C SER A 756 27.58 -39.06 -24.78
N HIS A 757 28.15 -37.87 -24.53
CA HIS A 757 29.58 -37.58 -24.64
C HIS A 757 30.18 -37.11 -23.30
N ARG A 758 30.07 -37.95 -22.27
CA ARG A 758 30.43 -37.62 -20.88
C ARG A 758 31.89 -37.21 -20.69
N GLU A 759 32.83 -37.85 -21.39
CA GLU A 759 34.26 -37.53 -21.30
C GLU A 759 34.57 -36.16 -21.91
N GLU A 760 33.98 -35.83 -23.06
CA GLU A 760 34.10 -34.52 -23.70
C GLU A 760 33.54 -33.41 -22.79
N ALA A 761 32.37 -33.66 -22.19
CA ALA A 761 31.76 -32.70 -21.27
C ALA A 761 32.63 -32.50 -20.02
N ALA A 762 33.27 -33.54 -19.49
CA ALA A 762 34.20 -33.41 -18.37
C ALA A 762 35.44 -32.57 -18.75
N GLU A 763 35.99 -32.77 -19.96
CA GLU A 763 37.10 -31.97 -20.47
C GLU A 763 36.70 -30.49 -20.69
N MET A 764 35.48 -30.25 -21.18
CA MET A 764 34.91 -28.90 -21.26
C MET A 764 34.89 -28.23 -19.88
N GLY A 765 34.40 -28.93 -18.85
CA GLY A 765 34.40 -28.45 -17.47
C GLY A 765 35.82 -28.18 -16.94
N HIS A 766 36.80 -29.02 -17.27
CA HIS A 766 38.20 -28.80 -16.87
C HIS A 766 38.77 -27.52 -17.49
N ARG A 767 38.54 -27.29 -18.79
CA ARG A 767 38.95 -26.05 -19.47
C ARG A 767 38.26 -24.83 -18.89
N ALA A 768 36.97 -24.93 -18.58
CA ALA A 768 36.20 -23.88 -17.92
C ALA A 768 36.80 -23.47 -16.57
N ARG A 769 37.14 -24.45 -15.71
CA ARG A 769 37.78 -24.20 -14.41
C ARG A 769 39.13 -23.50 -14.54
N LEU A 770 39.97 -23.95 -15.47
CA LEU A 770 41.26 -23.31 -15.72
C LEU A 770 41.08 -21.86 -16.18
N ALA A 771 40.12 -21.60 -17.07
CA ALA A 771 39.79 -20.26 -17.54
C ALA A 771 39.27 -19.34 -16.40
N MET A 772 38.44 -19.87 -15.48
CA MET A 772 37.98 -19.09 -14.32
C MET A 772 39.15 -18.66 -13.43
N GLN A 773 40.08 -19.58 -13.13
CA GLN A 773 41.26 -19.31 -12.31
C GLN A 773 42.18 -18.25 -12.93
N THR A 774 42.31 -18.21 -14.26
CA THR A 774 43.19 -17.25 -14.95
C THR A 774 42.55 -15.90 -15.21
N SER A 775 41.25 -15.88 -15.53
CA SER A 775 40.59 -14.71 -16.10
C SER A 775 39.76 -13.91 -15.10
N HIS A 776 39.26 -14.58 -14.05
CA HIS A 776 38.31 -14.04 -13.06
C HIS A 776 38.76 -14.32 -11.61
N GLY A 777 40.07 -14.34 -11.36
CA GLY A 777 40.66 -14.48 -10.03
C GLY A 777 40.74 -13.15 -9.24
N VAL A 778 40.80 -13.26 -7.90
CA VAL A 778 40.85 -12.11 -6.97
C VAL A 778 42.00 -11.14 -7.29
N ASP A 779 43.16 -11.65 -7.71
CA ASP A 779 44.33 -10.81 -8.01
C ASP A 779 44.09 -9.81 -9.15
N ARG A 780 43.32 -10.21 -10.17
CA ARG A 780 42.98 -9.32 -11.30
C ARG A 780 42.02 -8.22 -10.87
N ALA A 781 41.02 -8.58 -10.08
CA ALA A 781 40.09 -7.63 -9.48
C ALA A 781 40.82 -6.63 -8.57
N ALA A 782 41.72 -7.12 -7.72
CA ALA A 782 42.51 -6.28 -6.83
C ALA A 782 43.45 -5.34 -7.60
N ALA A 783 44.05 -5.81 -8.70
CA ALA A 783 44.86 -4.97 -9.58
C ALA A 783 44.04 -3.85 -10.23
N PHE A 784 42.81 -4.15 -10.70
CA PHE A 784 41.89 -3.16 -11.24
C PHE A 784 41.51 -2.09 -10.20
N VAL A 785 41.09 -2.53 -9.01
CA VAL A 785 40.70 -1.61 -7.91
C VAL A 785 41.88 -0.74 -7.49
N ARG A 786 43.09 -1.30 -7.37
CA ARG A 786 44.30 -0.53 -7.03
C ARG A 786 44.60 0.54 -8.09
N GLN A 787 44.57 0.18 -9.37
CA GLN A 787 44.84 1.10 -10.46
C GLN A 787 43.78 2.22 -10.57
N ARG A 788 42.49 1.91 -10.37
CA ARG A 788 41.43 2.93 -10.36
C ARG A 788 41.54 3.83 -9.15
N PHE A 789 41.76 3.27 -7.96
CA PHE A 789 41.95 4.06 -6.74
C PHE A 789 43.12 5.05 -6.90
N GLU A 790 44.28 4.62 -7.40
CA GLU A 790 45.42 5.51 -7.66
C GLU A 790 45.07 6.67 -8.62
N LYS A 791 44.32 6.39 -9.70
CA LYS A 791 43.86 7.43 -10.62
C LYS A 791 42.89 8.43 -9.96
N ILE A 792 41.96 7.95 -9.13
CA ILE A 792 41.05 8.80 -8.36
C ILE A 792 41.84 9.71 -7.42
N GLN A 793 42.82 9.18 -6.69
CA GLN A 793 43.65 9.97 -5.78
C GLN A 793 44.52 11.02 -6.51
N GLN A 794 45.03 10.70 -7.71
CA GLN A 794 45.77 11.64 -8.55
C GLN A 794 44.90 12.82 -9.00
N GLY A 795 43.69 12.55 -9.52
CA GLY A 795 42.75 13.58 -9.96
C GLY A 795 42.29 14.51 -8.82
N ARG A 796 42.16 13.97 -7.61
CA ARG A 796 41.84 14.74 -6.40
C ARG A 796 43.02 15.59 -5.90
N SER A 797 44.25 15.18 -6.13
CA SER A 797 45.45 15.95 -5.76
C SER A 797 45.68 17.16 -6.67
N THR A 798 45.24 17.10 -7.93
CA THR A 798 45.33 18.22 -8.88
C THR A 798 44.25 19.29 -8.71
N ALA A 799 43.14 18.97 -8.04
CA ALA A 799 42.05 19.91 -7.74
C ALA A 799 42.33 20.82 -6.52
N ILE A 800 43.37 20.53 -5.74
CA ILE A 800 43.78 21.30 -4.55
C ILE A 800 45.03 22.14 -4.91
N ALA A 801 44.84 23.22 -5.65
CA ALA A 801 45.82 24.31 -5.75
C ALA A 801 45.27 25.56 -5.03
N PRO A 802 46.04 26.26 -4.20
CA PRO A 802 45.52 27.36 -3.38
C PRO A 802 45.38 28.64 -4.20
N GLU A 803 44.16 29.17 -4.35
CA GLU A 803 43.97 30.56 -4.78
C GLU A 803 44.27 31.54 -3.62
N PRO A 804 44.90 32.69 -3.90
CA PRO A 804 45.29 33.66 -2.88
C PRO A 804 44.08 34.45 -2.37
N SER A 805 43.99 34.60 -1.06
CA SER A 805 42.97 35.39 -0.36
C SER A 805 43.02 36.87 -0.78
N PRO A 806 41.88 37.49 -1.17
CA PRO A 806 41.80 38.94 -1.27
C PRO A 806 41.55 39.55 0.11
N SER A 807 42.32 40.60 0.37
CA SER A 807 42.32 41.48 1.53
C SER A 807 41.01 42.24 1.75
N ILE A 808 40.70 42.47 3.03
CA ILE A 808 39.64 43.36 3.50
C ILE A 808 40.10 44.82 3.35
N GLU A 809 39.40 45.60 2.53
CA GLU A 809 39.35 47.07 2.64
C GLU A 809 37.89 47.56 2.54
N SER A 810 37.53 48.43 3.49
CA SER A 810 36.33 49.29 3.54
C SER A 810 36.32 50.29 2.38
N ALA A 811 35.26 50.94 1.93
CA ALA A 811 34.11 51.50 2.62
C ALA A 811 33.05 51.96 1.59
N ALA A 812 31.87 52.27 2.12
CA ALA A 812 30.88 53.23 1.60
C ALA A 812 31.34 54.13 0.44
N ASP A 813 30.57 54.18 -0.65
CA ASP A 813 29.92 55.41 -1.09
C ASP A 813 28.92 55.15 -2.22
N SER A 814 28.04 56.13 -2.46
CA SER A 814 27.18 56.31 -3.65
C SER A 814 25.81 55.61 -3.71
N ARG A 815 24.98 55.86 -2.69
CA ARG A 815 23.57 56.22 -2.93
C ARG A 815 23.47 57.74 -3.09
N GLN A 816 22.82 58.16 -4.18
CA GLN A 816 22.05 59.41 -4.39
C GLN A 816 22.41 60.25 -5.64
N ARG A 817 21.29 60.71 -6.25
CA ARG A 817 21.05 61.84 -7.16
C ARG A 817 21.24 61.54 -8.65
N ALA A 818 20.35 61.96 -9.56
CA ALA A 818 19.10 62.75 -9.53
C ALA A 818 18.41 62.48 -10.90
N VAL A 819 17.09 62.24 -10.99
CA VAL A 819 15.94 63.18 -11.04
C VAL A 819 16.01 64.25 -12.15
N GLY A 820 14.99 64.27 -13.01
CA GLY A 820 14.53 65.39 -13.86
C GLY A 820 13.59 64.89 -14.96
N SER A 821 12.28 64.71 -14.70
CA SER A 821 11.17 65.68 -14.77
C SER A 821 10.73 66.05 -16.21
N VAL A 822 9.41 65.97 -16.47
CA VAL A 822 8.50 66.98 -17.09
C VAL A 822 7.22 66.30 -17.63
N GLN A 823 6.07 66.90 -17.30
CA GLN A 823 4.68 66.48 -17.58
C GLN A 823 4.28 66.56 -19.08
N PRO A 824 3.13 65.99 -19.52
CA PRO A 824 1.78 66.63 -19.42
C PRO A 824 0.69 65.60 -19.03
N GLY A 825 -0.55 65.91 -18.62
CA GLY A 825 -1.45 66.95 -19.09
C GLY A 825 -2.41 66.39 -20.16
N ARG A 826 -3.71 66.33 -19.79
CA ARG A 826 -4.92 66.33 -20.64
C ARG A 826 -5.44 65.03 -21.27
N SER A 827 -6.66 64.73 -20.81
CA SER A 827 -7.76 63.99 -21.42
C SER A 827 -8.10 64.37 -22.87
N ILE A 828 -8.60 63.39 -23.62
CA ILE A 828 -9.72 63.39 -24.62
C ILE A 828 -9.96 61.88 -24.85
N VAL A 829 -11.07 61.20 -24.53
CA VAL A 829 -12.51 61.52 -24.49
C VAL A 829 -13.00 62.17 -25.77
N ARG A 830 -13.41 61.36 -26.76
CA ARG A 830 -14.79 61.38 -27.31
C ARG A 830 -15.05 60.41 -28.48
N ARG A 831 -15.91 59.43 -28.19
CA ARG A 831 -17.08 58.90 -28.95
C ARG A 831 -17.13 57.39 -28.65
N LEU A 832 -17.96 56.86 -27.76
CA LEU A 832 -19.43 56.98 -27.66
C LEU A 832 -19.91 57.20 -26.21
N GLY A 833 -21.10 57.76 -26.06
CA GLY A 833 -21.75 58.00 -24.76
C GLY A 833 -22.05 59.47 -24.47
N ARG A 834 -22.53 60.22 -25.46
CA ARG A 834 -23.14 61.54 -25.24
C ARG A 834 -24.63 61.45 -25.56
N ARG A 835 -25.44 61.79 -24.55
CA ARG A 835 -26.86 62.19 -24.58
C ARG A 835 -27.89 61.07 -24.74
N VAL A 836 -28.52 60.68 -23.63
CA VAL A 836 -29.89 61.09 -23.26
C VAL A 836 -30.00 61.05 -21.73
N LEU A 837 -30.00 62.21 -21.07
CA LEU A 837 -30.99 62.60 -20.05
C LEU A 837 -30.66 64.02 -19.53
N GLU A 838 -31.16 65.01 -20.26
CA GLU A 838 -31.53 66.31 -19.69
C GLU A 838 -32.96 66.65 -20.18
N ARG A 839 -33.88 66.71 -19.21
CA ARG A 839 -34.94 67.71 -18.98
C ARG A 839 -36.03 68.01 -20.03
N HIS A 840 -37.22 67.45 -19.76
CA HIS A 840 -38.56 68.10 -19.76
C HIS A 840 -39.48 67.05 -19.11
N ASP A 841 -40.11 67.23 -17.94
CA ASP A 841 -41.05 68.30 -17.62
C ASP A 841 -41.28 68.48 -16.11
N ALA A 842 -41.61 69.72 -15.76
CA ALA A 842 -42.27 70.11 -14.51
C ALA A 842 -43.73 69.59 -14.52
N GLN A 843 -44.43 69.31 -13.42
CA GLN A 843 -45.03 70.28 -12.51
C GLN A 843 -45.98 69.53 -11.54
N HIS A 844 -45.95 69.89 -10.24
CA HIS A 844 -47.03 69.76 -9.22
C HIS A 844 -47.48 68.35 -8.76
N ALA A 845 -47.89 68.07 -7.53
CA ALA A 845 -47.87 68.75 -6.22
C ALA A 845 -48.38 67.73 -5.16
N ALA A 846 -47.92 67.92 -3.92
CA ALA A 846 -48.47 67.53 -2.61
C ALA A 846 -49.60 66.47 -2.44
N GLY A 847 -49.36 65.56 -1.47
CA GLY A 847 -50.29 64.58 -0.86
C GLY A 847 -49.85 63.15 -1.22
N ASP A 848 -49.18 62.33 -0.39
CA ASP A 848 -49.57 61.87 0.94
C ASP A 848 -48.34 61.32 1.70
N ARG A 849 -47.58 62.20 2.37
CA ARG A 849 -46.34 61.83 3.09
C ARG A 849 -46.53 61.31 4.52
N ALA A 850 -47.76 61.18 5.00
CA ALA A 850 -48.03 60.72 6.38
C ALA A 850 -48.35 59.22 6.49
N THR A 851 -48.82 58.57 5.42
CA THR A 851 -49.24 57.15 5.47
C THR A 851 -48.14 56.19 5.01
N ALA A 852 -47.25 56.64 4.12
CA ALA A 852 -46.14 55.82 3.62
C ALA A 852 -45.05 55.56 4.68
N ALA A 853 -44.71 56.57 5.50
CA ALA A 853 -43.63 56.46 6.49
C ALA A 853 -43.94 55.46 7.63
N ALA A 854 -45.21 55.25 7.97
CA ALA A 854 -45.62 54.31 9.00
C ALA A 854 -45.58 52.85 8.52
N LEU A 855 -45.90 52.59 7.25
CA LEU A 855 -45.85 51.25 6.65
C LEU A 855 -44.41 50.82 6.31
N GLU A 856 -43.56 51.76 5.93
CA GLU A 856 -42.14 51.49 5.63
C GLU A 856 -41.37 51.05 6.87
N THR A 857 -41.69 51.63 8.04
CA THR A 857 -41.00 51.28 9.29
C THR A 857 -41.36 49.87 9.78
N VAL A 858 -42.60 49.41 9.58
CA VAL A 858 -43.05 48.06 9.95
C VAL A 858 -42.59 47.01 8.94
N ALA A 859 -42.58 47.34 7.63
CA ALA A 859 -42.08 46.44 6.59
C ALA A 859 -40.55 46.23 6.68
N VAL A 860 -39.79 47.26 7.05
CA VAL A 860 -38.33 47.15 7.26
C VAL A 860 -38.00 46.35 8.52
N ALA A 861 -38.81 46.45 9.59
CA ALA A 861 -38.61 45.68 10.82
C ALA A 861 -38.97 44.18 10.66
N LEU A 862 -40.04 43.87 9.93
CA LEU A 862 -40.43 42.49 9.62
C LEU A 862 -39.48 41.85 8.59
N GLY A 863 -39.07 42.60 7.56
CA GLY A 863 -38.09 42.15 6.58
C GLY A 863 -36.72 41.86 7.20
N ARG A 864 -36.25 42.68 8.15
CA ARG A 864 -34.99 42.41 8.87
C ARG A 864 -35.06 41.17 9.76
N SER A 865 -36.15 40.96 10.49
CA SER A 865 -36.29 39.78 11.36
C SER A 865 -36.45 38.46 10.58
N GLU A 866 -37.01 38.50 9.37
CA GLU A 866 -37.21 37.32 8.52
C GLU A 866 -35.95 37.01 7.70
N GLN A 867 -35.25 38.06 7.27
CA GLN A 867 -33.96 37.94 6.58
C GLN A 867 -32.84 37.53 7.55
N GLU A 868 -32.83 38.01 8.80
CA GLU A 868 -31.92 37.52 9.85
C GLU A 868 -32.16 36.04 10.19
N ARG A 869 -33.43 35.59 10.33
CA ARG A 869 -33.72 34.16 10.54
C ARG A 869 -33.40 33.28 9.34
N GLN A 870 -33.62 33.76 8.11
CA GLN A 870 -33.21 33.02 6.91
C GLN A 870 -31.69 32.96 6.79
N THR A 871 -30.98 34.03 7.17
CA THR A 871 -29.51 34.07 7.11
C THR A 871 -28.92 33.18 8.20
N GLU A 872 -29.42 33.22 9.44
CA GLU A 872 -29.01 32.29 10.51
C GLU A 872 -29.36 30.83 10.17
N SER A 873 -30.53 30.55 9.57
CA SER A 873 -30.91 29.18 9.17
C SER A 873 -30.11 28.67 7.97
N LEU A 874 -29.69 29.54 7.05
CA LEU A 874 -28.81 29.20 5.93
C LEU A 874 -27.35 29.07 6.38
N GLU A 875 -26.90 29.86 7.35
CA GLU A 875 -25.58 29.74 7.97
C GLU A 875 -25.49 28.49 8.86
N LEU A 876 -26.55 28.13 9.59
CA LEU A 876 -26.62 26.84 10.31
C LEU A 876 -26.73 25.65 9.37
N ALA A 877 -27.46 25.77 8.25
CA ALA A 877 -27.54 24.71 7.25
C ALA A 877 -26.21 24.54 6.50
N ARG A 878 -25.52 25.64 6.17
CA ARG A 878 -24.16 25.62 5.62
C ARG A 878 -23.16 25.05 6.61
N SER A 879 -23.11 25.55 7.84
CA SER A 879 -22.20 25.05 8.87
C SER A 879 -22.48 23.58 9.23
N SER A 880 -23.73 23.13 9.14
CA SER A 880 -24.09 21.71 9.26
C SER A 880 -23.66 20.90 8.03
N ALA A 881 -23.84 21.41 6.81
CA ALA A 881 -23.38 20.75 5.58
C ALA A 881 -21.85 20.67 5.52
N ASP A 882 -21.16 21.73 5.93
CA ASP A 882 -19.71 21.81 6.04
C ASP A 882 -19.19 20.84 7.10
N ALA A 883 -19.85 20.76 8.26
CA ALA A 883 -19.51 19.77 9.29
C ALA A 883 -19.80 18.33 8.84
N HIS A 884 -20.86 18.07 8.06
CA HIS A 884 -21.15 16.74 7.51
C HIS A 884 -20.17 16.36 6.39
N ALA A 885 -19.76 17.32 5.56
CA ALA A 885 -18.74 17.14 4.54
C ALA A 885 -17.36 16.90 5.18
N GLU A 886 -17.03 17.62 6.24
CA GLU A 886 -15.79 17.44 7.00
C GLU A 886 -15.78 16.12 7.77
N ILE A 887 -16.91 15.70 8.36
CA ILE A 887 -17.09 14.36 8.96
C ILE A 887 -17.04 13.26 7.90
N ALA A 888 -17.60 13.47 6.70
CA ALA A 888 -17.54 12.52 5.60
C ALA A 888 -16.11 12.39 5.05
N LEU A 889 -15.39 13.51 4.93
CA LEU A 889 -13.99 13.55 4.53
C LEU A 889 -13.09 12.91 5.59
N LEU A 890 -13.31 13.19 6.87
CA LEU A 890 -12.63 12.53 7.99
C LEU A 890 -12.98 11.04 8.06
N ARG A 891 -14.21 10.64 7.76
CA ARG A 891 -14.61 9.22 7.66
C ARG A 891 -13.94 8.52 6.49
N ARG A 892 -13.86 9.15 5.31
CA ARG A 892 -13.13 8.62 4.14
C ARG A 892 -11.63 8.54 4.42
N ARG A 893 -11.06 9.53 5.09
CA ARG A 893 -9.64 9.59 5.45
C ARG A 893 -9.29 8.60 6.56
N VAL A 894 -10.19 8.36 7.52
CA VAL A 894 -10.05 7.30 8.53
C VAL A 894 -10.26 5.91 7.92
N ALA A 895 -11.25 5.72 7.04
CA ALA A 895 -11.47 4.48 6.31
C ALA A 895 -10.28 4.11 5.42
N HIS A 896 -9.69 5.11 4.75
CA HIS A 896 -8.49 4.96 3.95
C HIS A 896 -7.22 4.72 4.80
N LEU A 897 -7.09 5.37 5.97
CA LEU A 897 -6.02 5.07 6.94
C LEU A 897 -6.19 3.67 7.55
N LEU A 898 -7.42 3.15 7.65
CA LEU A 898 -7.72 1.78 8.08
C LEU A 898 -7.46 0.75 6.97
N GLU A 899 -7.74 1.06 5.70
CA GLU A 899 -7.34 0.24 4.54
C GLU A 899 -5.82 0.18 4.38
N ARG A 900 -5.16 1.31 4.60
CA ARG A 900 -3.69 1.42 4.66
C ARG A 900 -3.14 0.70 5.89
N HIS A 901 -3.88 0.66 7.00
CA HIS A 901 -3.56 -0.16 8.17
C HIS A 901 -3.69 -1.65 7.86
N GLU A 902 -4.74 -2.11 7.17
CA GLU A 902 -4.91 -3.51 6.72
C GLU A 902 -3.89 -3.91 5.63
N SER A 903 -3.45 -2.96 4.81
CA SER A 903 -2.35 -3.11 3.86
C SER A 903 -0.99 -3.23 4.57
N LEU A 904 -0.73 -2.39 5.58
CA LEU A 904 0.48 -2.46 6.42
C LEU A 904 0.47 -3.67 7.38
N GLU A 905 -0.70 -4.12 7.85
CA GLU A 905 -0.88 -5.37 8.61
C GLU A 905 -0.49 -6.58 7.75
N ARG A 906 -0.84 -6.60 6.46
CA ARG A 906 -0.42 -7.64 5.50
C ARG A 906 1.12 -7.70 5.36
N ASP A 907 1.80 -6.57 5.38
CA ASP A 907 3.27 -6.49 5.27
C ASP A 907 4.02 -6.81 6.59
N LEU A 908 3.43 -6.56 7.76
CA LEU A 908 4.09 -6.71 9.07
C LEU A 908 3.92 -8.08 9.76
N THR A 909 3.17 -9.00 9.14
CA THR A 909 2.80 -10.30 9.76
C THR A 909 3.95 -11.33 9.87
N TYR A 910 5.11 -11.10 9.22
CA TYR A 910 6.14 -12.14 9.05
C TYR A 910 7.49 -11.89 9.77
N GLY A 911 7.48 -11.54 11.06
CA GLY A 911 8.70 -11.54 11.88
C GLY A 911 8.48 -11.61 13.39
N PRO A 912 9.47 -12.06 14.19
CA PRO A 912 9.43 -12.00 15.66
C PRO A 912 9.28 -10.55 16.17
N GLU A 913 9.87 -9.59 15.46
CA GLU A 913 9.74 -8.15 15.71
C GLU A 913 8.33 -7.63 15.38
N GLY A 914 7.67 -8.21 14.37
CA GLY A 914 6.26 -7.93 14.02
C GLY A 914 5.28 -8.34 15.13
N ARG A 915 5.58 -9.36 15.94
CA ARG A 915 4.74 -9.73 17.09
C ARG A 915 4.86 -8.75 18.26
N ILE A 916 6.03 -8.15 18.44
CA ILE A 916 6.25 -7.07 19.43
C ILE A 916 5.55 -5.80 18.93
N ALA A 917 5.69 -5.46 17.64
CA ALA A 917 4.99 -4.34 17.01
C ALA A 917 3.45 -4.52 17.00
N ILE A 918 2.92 -5.72 16.77
CA ILE A 918 1.49 -6.02 16.89
C ILE A 918 1.02 -5.91 18.33
N GLN A 919 1.81 -6.34 19.32
CA GLN A 919 1.47 -6.12 20.73
C GLN A 919 1.47 -4.63 21.10
N ASP A 920 2.40 -3.84 20.57
CA ASP A 920 2.47 -2.39 20.76
C ASP A 920 1.38 -1.63 19.99
N ILE A 921 1.00 -2.09 18.80
CA ILE A 921 -0.13 -1.56 18.01
C ILE A 921 -1.45 -1.94 18.69
N HIS A 922 -1.61 -3.17 19.17
CA HIS A 922 -2.81 -3.57 19.90
C HIS A 922 -2.90 -2.82 21.24
N ARG A 923 -1.77 -2.56 21.91
CA ARG A 923 -1.67 -1.70 23.10
C ARG A 923 -1.98 -0.23 22.77
N THR A 924 -1.54 0.27 21.61
CA THR A 924 -1.82 1.62 21.08
C THR A 924 -3.29 1.79 20.70
N VAL A 925 -3.88 0.86 19.95
CA VAL A 925 -5.30 0.86 19.56
C VAL A 925 -6.20 0.66 20.78
N THR A 926 -5.81 -0.20 21.74
CA THR A 926 -6.52 -0.35 23.03
C THR A 926 -6.40 0.92 23.88
N GLY A 927 -5.24 1.58 23.89
CA GLY A 927 -5.02 2.87 24.53
C GLY A 927 -5.80 4.02 23.89
N LEU A 928 -5.93 4.04 22.56
CA LEU A 928 -6.75 5.00 21.82
C LEU A 928 -8.26 4.76 22.03
N ARG A 929 -8.67 3.53 22.36
CA ARG A 929 -10.05 3.15 22.74
C ARG A 929 -10.38 3.40 24.23
N ALA A 930 -9.41 3.80 25.05
CA ALA A 930 -9.65 4.05 26.48
C ALA A 930 -10.54 5.30 26.71
N ILE A 931 -11.46 5.14 27.66
CA ILE A 931 -12.45 6.10 28.20
C ILE A 931 -11.75 7.00 29.24
N PRO A 932 -12.31 8.19 29.60
CA PRO A 932 -11.77 9.14 30.56
C PRO A 932 -10.89 8.57 31.68
N TYR A 933 -9.72 9.21 31.82
CA TYR A 933 -8.52 8.86 32.58
C TYR A 933 -8.71 8.04 33.86
N MET A 934 -7.86 7.01 33.99
CA MET A 934 -7.51 6.19 35.17
C MET A 934 -8.65 5.60 36.03
N GLY A 935 -9.90 6.06 35.90
CA GLY A 935 -11.07 5.54 36.58
C GLY A 935 -11.68 4.37 35.85
N THR A 936 -12.19 3.39 36.60
CA THR A 936 -12.93 2.25 36.05
C THR A 936 -14.38 2.57 35.71
N ASP A 937 -14.87 3.74 36.15
CA ASP A 937 -16.26 4.14 35.98
C ASP A 937 -16.45 4.84 34.62
N GLN A 938 -17.55 4.53 33.92
CA GLN A 938 -17.92 5.16 32.65
C GLN A 938 -19.11 6.11 32.88
N PRO A 939 -18.90 7.27 33.52
CA PRO A 939 -20.01 8.09 34.04
C PRO A 939 -20.92 8.64 32.94
N PHE A 940 -20.43 8.71 31.70
CA PHE A 940 -21.19 9.18 30.55
C PHE A 940 -21.82 8.06 29.74
N LEU A 941 -21.61 6.78 30.08
CA LEU A 941 -22.21 5.68 29.34
C LEU A 941 -23.57 5.30 29.97
N LEU A 942 -24.65 5.52 29.24
CA LEU A 942 -26.01 5.20 29.69
C LEU A 942 -26.78 4.42 28.64
N SER A 943 -27.79 3.66 29.06
CA SER A 943 -28.72 3.04 28.12
C SER A 943 -29.83 4.04 27.78
N ASP A 944 -30.04 4.29 26.50
CA ASP A 944 -31.18 5.06 26.02
C ASP A 944 -32.50 4.31 26.28
N ARG A 945 -33.63 4.93 25.92
CA ARG A 945 -34.98 4.35 26.16
C ARG A 945 -35.22 3.02 25.44
N ASN A 946 -34.41 2.68 24.44
CA ASN A 946 -34.49 1.45 23.67
C ASN A 946 -33.47 0.39 24.15
N GLY A 947 -32.71 0.69 25.22
CA GLY A 947 -31.70 -0.21 25.76
C GLY A 947 -30.34 -0.11 25.08
N ASN A 948 -30.16 0.77 24.09
CA ASN A 948 -28.88 0.94 23.42
C ASN A 948 -27.93 1.76 24.30
N LYS A 949 -26.67 1.33 24.38
CA LYS A 949 -25.64 2.12 25.08
C LYS A 949 -25.35 3.39 24.27
N THR A 950 -25.42 4.54 24.92
CA THR A 950 -25.14 5.86 24.37
C THR A 950 -24.26 6.66 25.34
N VAL A 951 -23.67 7.75 24.85
CA VAL A 951 -22.90 8.69 25.65
C VAL A 951 -23.79 9.88 26.00
N GLY A 952 -24.01 10.16 27.28
CA GLY A 952 -24.82 11.29 27.75
C GLY A 952 -24.82 11.44 29.28
N TYR A 953 -25.71 12.29 29.81
CA TYR A 953 -25.96 12.41 31.25
C TYR A 953 -27.48 12.56 31.53
N ALA A 954 -27.94 12.21 32.73
CA ALA A 954 -29.33 12.39 33.17
C ALA A 954 -29.37 13.20 34.48
N SER A 955 -30.19 14.25 34.52
CA SER A 955 -30.19 15.32 35.55
C SER A 955 -30.69 14.94 36.95
N ASN A 956 -30.67 13.66 37.34
CA ASN A 956 -31.23 13.16 38.61
C ASN A 956 -30.21 12.46 39.54
N SER A 957 -28.90 12.60 39.34
CA SER A 957 -27.90 12.20 40.34
C SER A 957 -27.56 13.37 41.26
N ALA A 958 -27.60 13.14 42.57
CA ALA A 958 -27.49 14.16 43.63
C ALA A 958 -26.05 14.70 43.86
N SER A 959 -25.24 14.83 42.82
CA SER A 959 -23.91 15.44 42.89
C SER A 959 -23.56 15.99 41.51
N ASN A 960 -24.08 17.17 41.18
CA ASN A 960 -23.66 17.86 39.97
C ASN A 960 -22.33 18.55 40.28
N PRO A 961 -21.21 18.12 39.69
CA PRO A 961 -19.92 18.72 39.99
C PRO A 961 -19.86 20.10 39.31
N GLU A 962 -19.84 21.20 40.08
CA GLU A 962 -19.71 22.55 39.53
C GLU A 962 -18.23 22.91 39.31
N GLY A 963 -17.88 23.40 38.12
CA GLY A 963 -16.54 23.92 37.79
C GLY A 963 -15.46 22.86 37.51
N TYR A 964 -14.21 23.30 37.41
CA TYR A 964 -13.05 22.46 37.04
C TYR A 964 -12.79 21.32 38.04
N ALA A 965 -13.12 21.52 39.33
CA ALA A 965 -13.05 20.46 40.34
C ALA A 965 -13.89 19.23 40.01
N GLY A 966 -15.03 19.45 39.36
CA GLY A 966 -15.92 18.39 38.92
C GLY A 966 -15.45 17.66 37.67
N PHE A 967 -14.75 18.36 36.79
CA PHE A 967 -14.07 17.78 35.64
C PHE A 967 -12.94 16.85 36.12
N GLU A 968 -12.11 17.29 37.04
CA GLU A 968 -11.01 16.49 37.63
C GLU A 968 -11.50 15.20 38.31
N ASP A 969 -12.62 15.25 39.03
CA ASP A 969 -13.17 14.04 39.69
C ASP A 969 -13.63 12.97 38.69
N VAL A 970 -13.97 13.35 37.46
CA VAL A 970 -14.41 12.45 36.38
C VAL A 970 -13.25 12.05 35.46
N PHE A 971 -12.37 13.00 35.15
CA PHE A 971 -11.36 12.88 34.10
C PHE A 971 -9.92 12.75 34.63
N ARG A 972 -9.65 12.80 35.94
CA ARG A 972 -8.33 12.47 36.52
C ARG A 972 -8.32 11.13 37.26
N GLY A 973 -9.49 10.66 37.68
CA GLY A 973 -9.67 9.43 38.47
C GLY A 973 -9.72 9.70 39.98
N SER A 974 -9.92 8.62 40.76
CA SER A 974 -10.09 8.72 42.22
C SER A 974 -8.82 9.21 42.94
N GLU A 975 -8.97 9.97 44.03
CA GLU A 975 -7.84 10.45 44.84
C GLU A 975 -6.96 9.30 45.38
N GLU A 976 -7.53 8.13 45.69
CA GLU A 976 -6.79 6.96 46.17
C GLU A 976 -5.83 6.40 45.11
N LEU A 977 -6.29 6.34 43.86
CA LEU A 977 -5.48 5.89 42.73
C LEU A 977 -4.34 6.88 42.45
N ILE A 978 -4.64 8.17 42.40
CA ILE A 978 -3.63 9.21 42.16
C ILE A 978 -2.59 9.22 43.27
N ARG A 979 -3.00 9.12 44.55
CA ARG A 979 -2.07 9.01 45.68
C ARG A 979 -1.14 7.79 45.55
N THR A 980 -1.66 6.66 45.06
CA THR A 980 -0.87 5.44 44.84
C THR A 980 0.20 5.66 43.78
N LEU A 981 -0.13 6.33 42.68
CA LEU A 981 0.83 6.65 41.61
C LEU A 981 1.89 7.65 42.08
N LEU A 982 1.48 8.70 42.78
CA LEU A 982 2.40 9.73 43.29
C LEU A 982 3.37 9.22 44.35
N THR A 983 3.06 8.08 45.00
CA THR A 983 3.99 7.41 45.93
C THR A 983 5.31 6.99 45.25
N PHE A 984 5.31 6.85 43.92
CA PHE A 984 6.53 6.62 43.13
C PHE A 984 7.63 7.68 43.38
N TYR A 985 7.24 8.93 43.60
CA TYR A 985 8.18 10.04 43.82
C TYR A 985 8.69 10.13 45.25
N LEU A 986 8.08 9.42 46.20
CA LEU A 986 8.42 9.55 47.61
C LEU A 986 9.90 9.24 47.92
N PRO A 987 10.54 8.21 47.35
CA PRO A 987 11.97 7.96 47.55
C PRO A 987 12.89 9.06 47.00
N LEU A 988 12.41 9.87 46.05
CA LEU A 988 13.17 10.98 45.48
C LEU A 988 13.09 12.23 46.35
N LEU A 989 11.94 12.41 47.03
CA LEU A 989 11.63 13.61 47.82
C LEU A 989 11.91 13.43 49.32
N SER A 990 12.20 12.21 49.79
CA SER A 990 12.36 11.91 51.22
C SER A 990 13.54 12.60 51.89
N ASP A 991 14.57 12.94 51.12
CA ASP A 991 15.79 13.58 51.63
C ASP A 991 15.76 15.11 51.47
N CYS A 992 14.68 15.66 50.93
CA CYS A 992 14.53 17.10 50.70
C CYS A 992 14.10 17.84 51.99
N SER A 993 14.72 19.00 52.23
CA SER A 993 14.45 19.83 53.42
C SER A 993 13.03 20.42 53.47
N SER A 994 12.46 20.73 52.31
CA SER A 994 11.10 21.24 52.11
C SER A 994 10.67 21.06 50.66
N VAL A 995 9.37 20.81 50.43
CA VAL A 995 8.80 20.61 49.09
C VAL A 995 7.74 21.67 48.79
N ILE A 996 7.84 22.33 47.64
CA ILE A 996 6.75 23.16 47.11
C ILE A 996 6.00 22.33 46.06
N ASP A 997 4.70 22.12 46.27
CA ASP A 997 3.82 21.46 45.31
C ASP A 997 3.09 22.52 44.47
N VAL A 998 3.57 22.72 43.24
CA VAL A 998 3.10 23.71 42.28
C VAL A 998 1.90 23.14 41.52
N GLY A 999 0.76 23.81 41.63
CA GLY A 999 -0.52 23.32 41.11
C GLY A 999 -1.01 22.11 41.90
N CYS A 1000 -1.08 22.25 43.22
CA CYS A 1000 -1.33 21.12 44.13
C CYS A 1000 -2.71 20.46 43.94
N GLY A 1001 -3.64 21.08 43.21
CA GLY A 1001 -4.93 20.50 42.83
C GLY A 1001 -5.71 19.99 44.05
N ARG A 1002 -6.15 18.73 44.01
CA ARG A 1002 -6.91 18.14 45.12
C ARG A 1002 -6.03 17.75 46.32
N GLY A 1003 -4.71 17.95 46.25
CA GLY A 1003 -3.77 17.79 47.35
C GLY A 1003 -3.25 16.36 47.56
N GLU A 1004 -3.32 15.50 46.55
CA GLU A 1004 -2.88 14.10 46.69
C GLU A 1004 -1.37 13.97 46.96
N MET A 1005 -0.53 14.82 46.37
CA MET A 1005 0.90 14.83 46.69
C MET A 1005 1.14 15.33 48.13
N LEU A 1006 0.42 16.37 48.57
CA LEU A 1006 0.46 16.82 49.96
C LEU A 1006 0.03 15.71 50.94
N ASP A 1007 -0.97 14.90 50.57
CA ASP A 1007 -1.35 13.71 51.36
C ASP A 1007 -0.18 12.70 51.47
N VAL A 1008 0.53 12.42 50.36
CA VAL A 1008 1.69 11.51 50.34
C VAL A 1008 2.82 12.05 51.22
N LEU A 1009 3.17 13.33 51.08
CA LEU A 1009 4.27 13.98 51.80
C LEU A 1009 3.98 14.12 53.30
N ALA A 1010 2.77 14.54 53.66
CA ALA A 1010 2.36 14.65 55.06
C ALA A 1010 2.40 13.29 55.77
N LYS A 1011 1.97 12.21 55.09
CA LYS A 1011 2.05 10.84 55.63
C LYS A 1011 3.49 10.36 55.83
N ALA A 1012 4.43 10.84 55.01
CA ALA A 1012 5.85 10.56 55.14
C ALA A 1012 6.59 11.49 56.11
N GLY A 1013 5.91 12.51 56.65
CA GLY A 1013 6.51 13.49 57.57
C GLY A 1013 7.41 14.53 56.88
N ILE A 1014 7.24 14.75 55.58
CA ILE A 1014 8.01 15.72 54.79
C ILE A 1014 7.26 17.05 54.81
N ALA A 1015 7.95 18.14 55.16
CA ALA A 1015 7.36 19.47 55.16
C ALA A 1015 7.07 19.95 53.73
N ALA A 1016 5.80 20.25 53.44
CA ALA A 1016 5.37 20.66 52.11
C ALA A 1016 4.35 21.80 52.16
N VAL A 1017 4.40 22.69 51.17
CA VAL A 1017 3.42 23.76 50.95
C VAL A 1017 2.87 23.64 49.54
N GLY A 1018 1.54 23.61 49.42
CA GLY A 1018 0.85 23.61 48.13
C GLY A 1018 0.53 25.02 47.65
N VAL A 1019 0.63 25.25 46.34
CA VAL A 1019 0.25 26.52 45.71
C VAL A 1019 -0.67 26.22 44.54
N ASP A 1020 -1.83 26.86 44.50
CA ASP A 1020 -2.79 26.70 43.40
C ASP A 1020 -3.55 28.01 43.15
N THR A 1021 -4.01 28.19 41.91
CA THR A 1021 -4.79 29.37 41.49
C THR A 1021 -6.29 29.13 41.56
N ASP A 1022 -6.73 27.87 41.65
CA ASP A 1022 -8.14 27.52 41.79
C ASP A 1022 -8.56 27.51 43.27
N GLU A 1023 -9.44 28.43 43.63
CA GLU A 1023 -9.97 28.57 44.99
C GLU A 1023 -10.66 27.28 45.49
N SER A 1024 -11.30 26.52 44.59
CA SER A 1024 -11.99 25.27 44.94
C SER A 1024 -11.02 24.16 45.35
N MET A 1025 -9.82 24.13 44.74
CA MET A 1025 -8.73 23.22 45.08
C MET A 1025 -8.11 23.56 46.42
N ILE A 1026 -7.85 24.85 46.66
CA ILE A 1026 -7.35 25.37 47.94
C ILE A 1026 -8.29 24.97 49.08
N GLN A 1027 -9.59 25.24 48.95
CA GLN A 1027 -10.58 24.87 49.96
C GLN A 1027 -10.63 23.34 50.21
N ARG A 1028 -10.37 22.51 49.19
CA ARG A 1028 -10.30 21.04 49.34
C ARG A 1028 -9.07 20.62 50.13
N CYS A 1029 -7.91 21.21 49.88
CA CYS A 1029 -6.67 20.97 50.62
C CYS A 1029 -6.72 21.48 52.06
N GLU A 1030 -7.29 22.66 52.31
CA GLU A 1030 -7.48 23.20 53.66
C GLU A 1030 -8.36 22.29 54.52
N ARG A 1031 -9.43 21.71 53.94
CA ARG A 1031 -10.29 20.74 54.63
C ARG A 1031 -9.54 19.46 55.02
N LYS A 1032 -8.48 19.10 54.28
CA LYS A 1032 -7.58 17.99 54.61
C LYS A 1032 -6.51 18.37 55.64
N GLY A 1033 -6.40 19.64 56.00
CA GLY A 1033 -5.44 20.16 56.97
C GLY A 1033 -4.07 20.48 56.40
N HIS A 1034 -3.94 20.63 55.08
CA HIS A 1034 -2.67 20.96 54.42
C HIS A 1034 -2.38 22.46 54.44
N GLU A 1035 -1.09 22.81 54.48
CA GLU A 1035 -0.64 24.19 54.30
C GLU A 1035 -0.67 24.52 52.79
N VAL A 1036 -1.62 25.36 52.39
CA VAL A 1036 -1.82 25.76 50.99
C VAL A 1036 -2.02 27.26 50.84
N LEU A 1037 -1.67 27.79 49.67
CA LEU A 1037 -1.76 29.21 49.35
C LEU A 1037 -2.48 29.43 48.03
N HIS A 1038 -3.51 30.28 48.04
CA HIS A 1038 -4.23 30.70 46.85
C HIS A 1038 -3.45 31.81 46.12
N GLU A 1039 -2.53 31.41 45.25
CA GLU A 1039 -1.62 32.32 44.55
C GLU A 1039 -1.09 31.68 43.26
N ASP A 1040 -0.63 32.50 42.32
CA ASP A 1040 0.11 32.02 41.15
C ASP A 1040 1.49 31.48 41.55
N ALA A 1041 1.87 30.33 41.00
CA ALA A 1041 3.09 29.62 41.39
C ALA A 1041 4.37 30.40 41.05
N LEU A 1042 4.41 31.12 39.92
CA LEU A 1042 5.57 31.94 39.57
C LEU A 1042 5.73 33.10 40.56
N THR A 1043 4.61 33.75 40.90
CA THR A 1043 4.57 34.82 41.90
C THR A 1043 5.07 34.32 43.27
N TYR A 1044 4.65 33.13 43.67
CA TYR A 1044 5.11 32.49 44.90
C TYR A 1044 6.60 32.16 44.89
N LEU A 1045 7.12 31.61 43.79
CA LEU A 1045 8.54 31.26 43.66
C LEU A 1045 9.43 32.52 43.62
N LEU A 1046 8.99 33.58 42.96
CA LEU A 1046 9.70 34.87 42.86
C LEU A 1046 10.00 35.50 44.23
N ARG A 1047 9.14 35.30 45.23
CA ARG A 1047 9.34 35.83 46.60
C ARG A 1047 10.19 34.92 47.50
N GLN A 1048 10.47 33.68 47.09
CA GLN A 1048 11.33 32.80 47.86
C GLN A 1048 12.79 33.22 47.74
N LYS A 1049 13.55 32.98 48.81
CA LYS A 1049 15.00 33.25 48.82
C LYS A 1049 15.71 32.27 47.91
N ASP A 1050 16.78 32.74 47.27
CA ASP A 1050 17.68 31.87 46.49
C ASP A 1050 18.18 30.71 47.37
N ARG A 1051 18.23 29.50 46.81
CA ARG A 1051 18.78 28.30 47.46
C ARG A 1051 18.19 28.00 48.84
N SER A 1052 16.87 28.09 48.98
CA SER A 1052 16.16 27.89 50.24
C SER A 1052 15.15 26.75 50.26
N ILE A 1053 14.91 26.09 49.11
CA ILE A 1053 13.91 25.04 48.95
C ILE A 1053 14.58 23.71 48.59
N GLY A 1054 14.12 22.60 49.18
CA GLY A 1054 14.67 21.26 48.92
C GLY A 1054 14.18 20.64 47.61
N ALA A 1055 12.90 20.79 47.29
CA ALA A 1055 12.33 20.40 46.01
C ALA A 1055 11.17 21.28 45.54
N VAL A 1056 11.03 21.41 44.22
CA VAL A 1056 9.82 21.93 43.56
C VAL A 1056 9.21 20.77 42.79
N PHE A 1057 7.99 20.41 43.14
CA PHE A 1057 7.22 19.36 42.49
C PHE A 1057 6.09 20.02 41.69
N SER A 1058 5.88 19.55 40.46
CA SER A 1058 4.86 20.04 39.55
C SER A 1058 4.36 18.86 38.73
N ALA A 1059 3.09 18.49 38.88
CA ALA A 1059 2.49 17.40 38.12
C ALA A 1059 1.23 17.86 37.41
N GLN A 1060 1.21 17.68 36.09
CA GLN A 1060 0.10 18.08 35.21
C GLN A 1060 -0.19 19.60 35.31
N VAL A 1061 0.86 20.42 35.17
CA VAL A 1061 0.77 21.89 35.24
C VAL A 1061 1.47 22.58 34.07
N ILE A 1062 2.66 22.11 33.69
CA ILE A 1062 3.50 22.76 32.68
C ILE A 1062 2.83 22.84 31.31
N GLU A 1063 1.95 21.89 30.99
CA GLU A 1063 1.14 21.81 29.78
C GLU A 1063 0.04 22.88 29.69
N HIS A 1064 -0.34 23.49 30.82
CA HIS A 1064 -1.30 24.59 30.88
C HIS A 1064 -0.63 25.97 30.73
N LEU A 1065 0.70 26.04 30.85
CA LEU A 1065 1.44 27.30 30.79
C LEU A 1065 1.67 27.75 29.34
N ALA A 1066 1.67 29.07 29.13
CA ALA A 1066 2.26 29.62 27.91
C ALA A 1066 3.77 29.35 27.93
N TYR A 1067 4.40 29.25 26.75
CA TYR A 1067 5.85 29.00 26.62
C TYR A 1067 6.70 29.91 27.52
N GLY A 1068 6.39 31.22 27.58
CA GLY A 1068 7.10 32.16 28.46
C GLY A 1068 7.02 31.79 29.95
N GLY A 1069 5.83 31.43 30.44
CA GLY A 1069 5.63 31.04 31.84
C GLY A 1069 6.26 29.69 32.18
N PHE A 1070 6.27 28.76 31.22
CA PHE A 1070 6.98 27.48 31.36
C PHE A 1070 8.50 27.68 31.55
N ILE A 1071 9.13 28.52 30.73
CA ILE A 1071 10.56 28.81 30.86
C ILE A 1071 10.85 29.54 32.18
N GLU A 1072 10.01 30.49 32.57
CA GLU A 1072 10.15 31.20 33.83
C GLU A 1072 10.02 30.27 35.04
N LEU A 1073 9.13 29.26 35.00
CA LEU A 1073 8.98 28.26 36.04
C LEU A 1073 10.27 27.48 36.26
N LEU A 1074 10.92 27.01 35.18
CA LEU A 1074 12.19 26.29 35.26
C LEU A 1074 13.31 27.16 35.83
N GLN A 1075 13.40 28.42 35.40
CA GLN A 1075 14.40 29.37 35.87
C GLN A 1075 14.22 29.73 37.36
N GLN A 1076 12.98 30.00 37.79
CA GLN A 1076 12.70 30.30 39.19
C GLN A 1076 12.91 29.07 40.08
N SER A 1077 12.53 27.89 39.60
CA SER A 1077 12.80 26.63 40.30
C SER A 1077 14.31 26.43 40.50
N MET A 1078 15.13 26.59 39.46
CA MET A 1078 16.59 26.50 39.58
C MET A 1078 17.19 27.51 40.58
N ARG A 1079 16.64 28.73 40.63
CA ARG A 1079 17.12 29.78 41.55
C ARG A 1079 16.83 29.45 43.03
N VAL A 1080 15.63 28.97 43.33
CA VAL A 1080 15.19 28.77 44.72
C VAL A 1080 15.68 27.45 45.31
N LEU A 1081 16.03 26.47 44.48
CA LEU A 1081 16.50 25.17 44.93
C LEU A 1081 17.89 25.25 45.58
N GLU A 1082 18.03 24.61 46.74
CA GLU A 1082 19.33 24.46 47.43
C GLU A 1082 20.30 23.57 46.63
N PRO A 1083 21.61 23.59 46.91
CA PRO A 1083 22.57 22.67 46.28
C PRO A 1083 22.18 21.20 46.50
N GLY A 1084 22.06 20.43 45.42
CA GLY A 1084 21.53 19.07 45.42
C GLY A 1084 20.00 18.96 45.38
N GLY A 1085 19.28 20.08 45.43
CA GLY A 1085 17.81 20.16 45.36
C GLY A 1085 17.23 19.73 44.02
N LEU A 1086 15.93 19.40 44.02
CA LEU A 1086 15.24 18.73 42.91
C LEU A 1086 14.08 19.53 42.32
N MET A 1087 13.99 19.59 41.00
CA MET A 1087 12.76 19.91 40.27
C MET A 1087 12.19 18.61 39.71
N VAL A 1088 10.92 18.34 39.98
CA VAL A 1088 10.18 17.23 39.36
C VAL A 1088 9.01 17.81 38.59
N ALA A 1089 9.02 17.63 37.27
CA ALA A 1089 7.98 18.10 36.36
C ALA A 1089 7.35 16.90 35.64
N GLU A 1090 6.16 16.47 36.09
CA GLU A 1090 5.35 15.42 35.46
C GLU A 1090 4.35 16.05 34.48
N THR A 1091 4.22 15.46 33.29
CA THR A 1091 3.24 15.86 32.27
C THR A 1091 2.85 14.66 31.39
N VAL A 1092 1.80 14.83 30.59
CA VAL A 1092 1.35 13.86 29.60
C VAL A 1092 2.47 13.51 28.62
N ASN A 1093 2.64 12.22 28.30
CA ASN A 1093 3.66 11.75 27.37
C ASN A 1093 3.16 11.81 25.91
N PRO A 1094 3.65 12.75 25.07
CA PRO A 1094 3.22 12.85 23.68
C PRO A 1094 3.81 11.75 22.78
N HIS A 1095 4.83 11.01 23.21
CA HIS A 1095 5.32 9.83 22.48
C HIS A 1095 4.35 8.64 22.58
N ALA A 1096 3.56 8.56 23.66
CA ALA A 1096 2.57 7.51 23.82
C ALA A 1096 1.22 7.93 23.21
N ALA A 1097 0.68 7.12 22.29
CA ALA A 1097 -0.53 7.46 21.54
C ALA A 1097 -1.77 7.76 22.41
N HIS A 1098 -1.98 7.01 23.50
CA HIS A 1098 -3.05 7.30 24.47
C HIS A 1098 -2.75 8.51 25.35
N GLY A 1099 -1.47 8.78 25.64
CA GLY A 1099 -1.03 10.01 26.29
C GLY A 1099 -1.37 11.21 25.43
N PHE A 1100 -0.92 11.21 24.17
CA PHE A 1100 -1.19 12.28 23.21
C PHE A 1100 -2.69 12.51 22.96
N LYS A 1101 -3.51 11.45 22.90
CA LYS A 1101 -4.98 11.60 22.87
C LYS A 1101 -5.49 12.31 24.12
N THR A 1102 -5.05 11.89 25.31
CA THR A 1102 -5.49 12.49 26.59
C THR A 1102 -5.15 13.97 26.66
N PHE A 1103 -3.99 14.36 26.14
CA PHE A 1103 -3.60 15.77 26.06
C PHE A 1103 -4.72 16.64 25.43
N TRP A 1104 -5.41 16.15 24.40
CA TRP A 1104 -6.50 16.89 23.74
C TRP A 1104 -7.88 16.71 24.39
N VAL A 1105 -8.02 15.83 25.38
CA VAL A 1105 -9.27 15.65 26.14
C VAL A 1105 -9.45 16.78 27.15
N ASP A 1106 -8.37 17.25 27.79
CA ASP A 1106 -8.41 18.49 28.57
C ASP A 1106 -8.18 19.69 27.64
N MET A 1107 -9.24 20.44 27.38
CA MET A 1107 -9.21 21.62 26.51
C MET A 1107 -8.39 22.79 27.08
N THR A 1108 -7.93 22.71 28.34
CA THR A 1108 -7.08 23.73 28.96
C THR A 1108 -5.59 23.51 28.68
N HIS A 1109 -5.18 22.35 28.17
CA HIS A 1109 -3.82 22.12 27.72
C HIS A 1109 -3.49 22.97 26.48
N ARG A 1110 -2.25 23.48 26.41
CA ARG A 1110 -1.85 24.44 25.37
C ARG A 1110 -0.93 23.85 24.33
N VAL A 1111 0.19 23.26 24.76
CA VAL A 1111 1.18 22.66 23.87
C VAL A 1111 1.71 21.35 24.48
N PRO A 1112 1.74 20.24 23.72
CA PRO A 1112 2.32 19.00 24.19
C PRO A 1112 3.84 19.14 24.29
N ILE A 1113 4.41 18.78 25.43
CA ILE A 1113 5.85 18.93 25.71
C ILE A 1113 6.50 17.55 25.64
N PHE A 1114 7.40 17.35 24.67
CA PHE A 1114 8.16 16.10 24.54
C PHE A 1114 9.25 15.99 25.63
N PRO A 1115 9.54 14.78 26.16
CA PRO A 1115 10.54 14.59 27.22
C PRO A 1115 11.91 15.19 26.91
N GLU A 1116 12.36 15.08 25.66
CA GLU A 1116 13.65 15.58 25.21
C GLU A 1116 13.70 17.11 25.21
N VAL A 1117 12.56 17.75 24.91
CA VAL A 1117 12.40 19.21 24.92
C VAL A 1117 12.45 19.73 26.36
N LEU A 1118 11.76 19.06 27.29
CA LEU A 1118 11.79 19.42 28.70
C LEU A 1118 13.20 19.28 29.29
N VAL A 1119 13.91 18.19 28.99
CA VAL A 1119 15.31 17.99 29.41
C VAL A 1119 16.23 19.07 28.84
N ALA A 1120 16.07 19.43 27.56
CA ALA A 1120 16.86 20.50 26.93
C ALA A 1120 16.62 21.85 27.64
N HIS A 1121 15.38 22.18 27.96
CA HIS A 1121 15.07 23.41 28.69
C HIS A 1121 15.53 23.40 30.15
N CYS A 1122 15.55 22.24 30.83
CA CYS A 1122 16.21 22.11 32.14
C CYS A 1122 17.72 22.40 32.04
N ARG A 1123 18.39 21.90 30.99
CA ARG A 1123 19.80 22.22 30.76
C ARG A 1123 20.01 23.72 30.53
N ASP A 1124 19.17 24.34 29.71
CA ASP A 1124 19.25 25.77 29.40
C ASP A 1124 18.93 26.65 30.62
N ALA A 1125 18.07 26.18 31.52
CA ALA A 1125 17.79 26.83 32.80
C ALA A 1125 18.94 26.70 33.83
N GLY A 1126 19.92 25.83 33.58
CA GLY A 1126 21.15 25.71 34.39
C GLY A 1126 21.18 24.55 35.39
N PHE A 1127 20.25 23.59 35.29
CA PHE A 1127 20.32 22.36 36.10
C PHE A 1127 21.56 21.52 35.73
N ALA A 1128 22.20 20.90 36.73
CA ALA A 1128 23.41 20.12 36.54
C ALA A 1128 23.13 18.74 35.94
N GLU A 1129 21.96 18.18 36.27
CA GLU A 1129 21.50 16.88 35.79
C GLU A 1129 19.99 16.96 35.53
N ALA A 1130 19.49 16.28 34.50
CA ALA A 1130 18.07 16.06 34.27
C ALA A 1130 17.86 14.67 33.67
N LYS A 1131 16.90 13.92 34.22
CA LYS A 1131 16.58 12.55 33.79
C LYS A 1131 15.08 12.37 33.63
N VAL A 1132 14.68 11.62 32.61
CA VAL A 1132 13.28 11.24 32.37
C VAL A 1132 12.96 9.98 33.18
N VAL A 1133 11.82 9.96 33.84
CA VAL A 1133 11.25 8.80 34.53
C VAL A 1133 9.80 8.60 34.11
N PHE A 1134 9.32 7.37 34.12
CA PHE A 1134 7.96 7.01 33.72
C PHE A 1134 7.20 6.41 34.90
N PRO A 1135 6.28 7.16 35.54
CA PRO A 1135 5.49 6.65 36.65
C PRO A 1135 4.64 5.45 36.23
N GLY A 1136 4.79 4.33 36.95
CA GLY A 1136 4.12 3.07 36.60
C GLY A 1136 4.70 2.35 35.37
N GLY A 1137 5.83 2.83 34.83
CA GLY A 1137 6.59 2.18 33.77
C GLY A 1137 7.32 0.90 34.23
N THR A 1138 7.80 0.14 33.25
CA THR A 1138 8.52 -1.13 33.43
C THR A 1138 9.98 -0.96 33.84
N GLY A 1139 10.56 0.23 33.63
CA GLY A 1139 11.98 0.53 33.80
C GLY A 1139 12.81 0.37 32.52
N GLU A 1140 12.21 -0.10 31.43
CA GLU A 1140 12.84 -0.22 30.12
C GLU A 1140 12.53 1.03 29.28
N LEU A 1141 13.53 1.90 29.05
CA LEU A 1141 13.36 3.20 28.40
C LEU A 1141 12.65 3.12 27.05
N GLU A 1142 13.07 2.19 26.18
CA GLU A 1142 12.51 2.03 24.84
C GLU A 1142 11.10 1.44 24.85
N VAL A 1143 10.64 0.87 25.97
CA VAL A 1143 9.25 0.43 26.10
C VAL A 1143 8.41 1.55 26.72
N ASP A 1144 8.89 2.13 27.82
CA ASP A 1144 8.13 3.11 28.61
C ASP A 1144 7.92 4.42 27.84
N ARG A 1145 8.88 4.83 27.00
CA ARG A 1145 8.77 6.03 26.16
C ARG A 1145 7.53 5.99 25.26
N TRP A 1146 7.17 4.82 24.74
CA TRP A 1146 6.04 4.66 23.83
C TRP A 1146 4.77 4.13 24.52
N ALA A 1147 4.90 3.51 25.70
CA ALA A 1147 3.79 2.84 26.39
C ALA A 1147 3.28 3.54 27.65
N ALA A 1148 4.06 4.39 28.32
CA ALA A 1148 3.61 5.11 29.52
C ALA A 1148 2.83 6.38 29.13
N GLY A 1149 1.64 6.56 29.70
CA GLY A 1149 0.75 7.70 29.35
C GLY A 1149 1.24 9.06 29.84
N GLN A 1150 2.17 9.06 30.80
CA GLN A 1150 2.79 10.24 31.40
C GLN A 1150 4.26 9.98 31.66
N TYR A 1151 5.04 11.05 31.76
CA TYR A 1151 6.45 11.01 32.15
C TYR A 1151 6.74 12.17 33.09
N ALA A 1152 7.86 12.09 33.80
CA ALA A 1152 8.40 13.23 34.51
C ALA A 1152 9.87 13.45 34.21
N VAL A 1153 10.29 14.71 34.25
CA VAL A 1153 11.71 15.07 34.31
C VAL A 1153 12.07 15.39 35.75
N VAL A 1154 13.08 14.67 36.25
CA VAL A 1154 13.72 14.91 37.54
C VAL A 1154 15.03 15.63 37.26
N ALA A 1155 15.09 16.93 37.56
CA ALA A 1155 16.26 17.78 37.38
C ALA A 1155 16.89 18.16 38.72
N ARG A 1156 18.21 18.15 38.81
CA ARG A 1156 18.99 18.37 40.05
C ARG A 1156 19.95 19.53 39.90
N THR A 1157 20.06 20.35 40.95
CA THR A 1157 21.09 21.39 41.05
C THR A 1157 22.45 20.77 41.39
N ALA A 1158 23.56 21.48 41.12
CA ALA A 1158 24.89 20.96 41.45
C ALA A 1158 25.05 20.72 42.96
N GLU A 1159 25.64 19.58 43.34
CA GLU A 1159 26.07 19.33 44.72
C GLU A 1159 27.21 20.30 45.12
N PRO A 1160 27.32 20.68 46.40
CA PRO A 1160 28.44 21.47 46.87
C PRO A 1160 29.73 20.63 46.77
N SER A 1161 30.69 21.12 45.97
CA SER A 1161 32.02 20.53 45.79
C SER A 1161 32.85 20.49 47.07
#